data_AF-A0A1B6KCH0-F1
#
_entry.id   AF-A0A1B6KCH0-F1
#
_cell.length_a   1.000
_cell.length_b   1.000
_cell.length_c   1.000
_cell.angle_alpha   90.00
_cell.angle_beta   90.00
_cell.angle_gamma   90.00
#
_symmetry.space_group_name_H-M   'P 1'
#
loop_
_entity.id
_entity.type
_entity.pdbx_description
1 polymer ?
#
loop_
_entity_poly.entity_id
_entity_poly.type
_entity_poly.pdbx_seq_one_letter_code
_entity_poly.pdbx_strand_id
1 'polypeptide(L)'
;ADNLMDSLSLAGGKEAVQSNLERHKSFFSRMLYYKSMLDSKNKVFQNIVKSLDQGEGIDTNDFKTKMVALNERFSDVAQRAVVWEQKLQEAIRCWHNFREIERVITEWLQTAEKLIAEKHIDSKQTVENHKAFFEHINERWLGELVNAAQDLTTCLPPEDHPPVYSTVEKLQARWKEVVSFAPLHLMRLEFRLDENTFNQYLKELENELSTETQAFNRNEDVENILTRNKNCFVSGKVVAEVKRCLADMTRVGLAVKGPAAGELTEAVRRAEQKWTDLASRAEHLRNQLQQIPDKWKIYRQRFSAMVQWMDDVDVSIKNILKELATAEEFEKEKAVFQGICREVDGKREEMKWLVQTLDALSAHAADSPEEQKKLQQLIARYKNLIPTIEMTVTRTELYTKCYSYRKEVKEVCNLLEQVCESALPKPETLASMDQLIRQQETAVAQLDAQRGNIVSMLQQGKDLSKDKSAPEFVKEQVKSLETEWNQAYNTTLDKLNQLKGTQKVWLTYQEQKAEILALLERAEEELRQVGGGASSRHVADELRSKQELSVALREATENMLRRLRDLGSNLVAVAAPEKKPIITKEVAEIGDRLEVTLQQVQERVVVLEKLAARWTNLQAEVAGVKAWSVEAPATVQSLQSLEASPQDKLSKAQLLQQQLDQREKLIQTLDKEAQDLIKGGDTEEAQQLKAELAVLRQSVTDLKEQIAGQDTALKRQSALWQQYQQQVDQLRPWLEQAELKVNMG
;
A
#
# COMPACT_ATOMS: atom_id res chain seq x y z
N ALA A 1 79.86 84.41 96.36
CA ALA A 1 79.00 83.19 96.36
C ALA A 1 77.58 83.58 96.00
N ASP A 2 76.98 84.54 96.71
CA ASP A 2 75.64 85.08 96.42
C ASP A 2 75.49 85.50 94.94
N ASN A 3 76.37 86.36 94.42
CA ASN A 3 76.35 86.76 93.00
C ASN A 3 76.40 85.58 92.00
N LEU A 4 77.10 84.49 92.33
CA LEU A 4 77.13 83.33 91.44
C LEU A 4 75.79 82.62 91.48
N MET A 5 75.27 82.34 92.68
CA MET A 5 74.01 81.62 92.84
C MET A 5 72.80 82.41 92.32
N ASP A 6 72.85 83.73 92.37
CA ASP A 6 71.82 84.59 91.79
C ASP A 6 71.92 84.64 90.25
N SER A 7 73.08 84.29 89.68
CA SER A 7 73.30 84.16 88.24
C SER A 7 73.09 82.76 87.68
N LEU A 8 72.76 81.76 88.52
CA LEU A 8 72.44 80.41 88.06
C LEU A 8 71.00 80.37 87.57
N SER A 9 70.80 79.75 86.42
CA SER A 9 69.49 79.56 85.84
C SER A 9 69.35 78.14 85.30
N LEU A 10 68.12 77.62 85.41
CA LEU A 10 67.70 76.39 84.73
C LEU A 10 67.21 76.68 83.30
N ALA A 11 67.26 77.95 82.88
CA ALA A 11 66.85 78.39 81.55
C ALA A 11 67.94 78.17 80.48
N GLY A 12 67.51 78.09 79.22
CA GLY A 12 68.41 78.08 78.05
C GLY A 12 68.77 76.68 77.53
N GLY A 13 68.00 75.65 77.92
CA GLY A 13 68.13 74.30 77.40
C GLY A 13 69.26 73.46 78.01
N LYS A 14 69.38 72.19 77.56
CA LYS A 14 70.29 71.18 78.13
C LYS A 14 71.74 71.68 78.24
N GLU A 15 72.27 72.31 77.20
CA GLU A 15 73.66 72.77 77.13
C GLU A 15 73.95 73.91 78.12
N ALA A 16 72.99 74.84 78.28
CA ALA A 16 73.11 75.93 79.25
C ALA A 16 73.05 75.42 80.70
N VAL A 17 72.13 74.49 81.00
CA VAL A 17 72.02 73.85 82.32
C VAL A 17 73.29 73.05 82.65
N GLN A 18 73.85 72.33 81.67
CA GLN A 18 75.12 71.61 81.81
C GLN A 18 76.27 72.56 82.13
N SER A 19 76.40 73.67 81.39
CA SER A 19 77.42 74.69 81.62
C SER A 19 77.27 75.34 83.01
N ASN A 20 76.04 75.61 83.45
CA ASN A 20 75.77 76.14 84.78
C ASN A 20 76.13 75.14 85.90
N LEU A 21 75.90 73.84 85.70
CA LEU A 21 76.34 72.80 86.64
C LEU A 21 77.86 72.75 86.78
N GLU A 22 78.58 72.82 85.66
CA GLU A 22 80.06 72.84 85.67
C GLU A 22 80.59 74.10 86.35
N ARG A 23 80.00 75.27 86.06
CA ARG A 23 80.34 76.54 86.69
C ARG A 23 80.09 76.51 88.20
N HIS A 24 78.95 75.94 88.62
CA HIS A 24 78.60 75.76 90.04
C HIS A 24 79.60 74.84 90.75
N LYS A 25 79.85 73.64 90.20
CA LYS A 25 80.81 72.67 90.75
C LYS A 25 82.22 73.24 90.88
N SER A 26 82.66 73.98 89.85
CA SER A 26 83.98 74.62 89.85
C SER A 26 84.12 75.64 90.97
N PHE A 27 83.14 76.53 91.15
CA PHE A 27 83.19 77.58 92.17
C PHE A 27 83.15 77.05 93.61
N PHE A 28 82.30 76.05 93.89
CA PHE A 28 82.16 75.48 95.23
C PHE A 28 83.16 74.35 95.54
N SER A 29 84.09 74.06 94.63
CA SER A 29 85.15 73.04 94.81
C SER A 29 85.98 73.22 96.08
N ARG A 30 86.19 74.48 96.52
CA ARG A 30 86.96 74.82 97.73
C ARG A 30 86.09 75.12 98.96
N MET A 31 84.79 74.85 98.92
CA MET A 31 83.87 75.17 100.01
C MET A 31 84.26 74.47 101.32
N LEU A 32 84.67 73.19 101.26
CA LEU A 32 85.14 72.43 102.42
C LEU A 32 86.39 73.05 103.07
N TYR A 33 87.30 73.61 102.25
CA TYR A 33 88.48 74.31 102.74
C TYR A 33 88.09 75.59 103.51
N TYR A 34 87.16 76.39 102.97
CA TYR A 34 86.68 77.59 103.65
C TYR A 34 85.90 77.28 104.94
N LYS A 35 85.16 76.17 104.98
CA LYS A 35 84.49 75.69 106.21
C LYS A 35 85.52 75.40 107.31
N SER A 36 86.55 74.63 106.98
CA SER A 36 87.64 74.29 107.91
C SER A 36 88.39 75.53 108.40
N MET A 37 88.65 76.50 107.51
CA MET A 37 89.27 77.79 107.86
C MET A 37 88.39 78.61 108.82
N LEU A 38 87.08 78.65 108.58
CA LEU A 38 86.11 79.36 109.42
C LEU A 38 86.02 78.72 110.81
N ASP A 39 85.97 77.39 110.90
CA ASP A 39 85.99 76.65 112.18
C ASP A 39 87.27 76.90 112.98
N SER A 40 88.42 76.96 112.30
CA SER A 40 89.70 77.31 112.92
C SER A 40 89.68 78.75 113.47
N LYS A 41 89.20 79.72 112.67
CA LYS A 41 89.06 81.12 113.11
C LYS A 41 88.05 81.27 114.26
N ASN A 42 86.96 80.50 114.27
CA ASN A 42 86.02 80.44 115.39
C ASN A 42 86.71 79.99 116.68
N LYS A 43 87.55 78.94 116.63
CA LYS A 43 88.31 78.49 117.80
C LYS A 43 89.28 79.55 118.32
N VAL A 44 90.02 80.20 117.42
CA VAL A 44 90.94 81.29 117.79
C VAL A 44 90.15 82.45 118.42
N PHE A 45 89.04 82.84 117.79
CA PHE A 45 88.17 83.89 118.31
C PHE A 45 87.60 83.57 119.70
N GLN A 46 87.13 82.34 119.92
CA GLN A 46 86.65 81.90 121.25
C GLN A 46 87.73 81.97 122.32
N ASN A 47 89.00 81.66 121.98
CA ASN A 47 90.12 81.76 122.91
C ASN A 47 90.41 83.23 123.27
N ILE A 48 90.42 84.13 122.29
CA ILE A 48 90.68 85.58 122.52
C ILE A 48 89.59 86.18 123.41
N VAL A 49 88.32 85.87 123.14
CA VAL A 49 87.19 86.31 123.96
C VAL A 49 87.34 85.84 125.42
N LYS A 50 87.69 84.57 125.64
CA LYS A 50 87.89 84.03 127.00
C LYS A 50 89.02 84.72 127.77
N SER A 51 90.09 85.14 127.09
CA SER A 51 91.22 85.83 127.72
C SER A 51 90.90 87.30 128.06
N LEU A 52 90.05 87.96 127.27
CA LEU A 52 89.69 89.38 127.47
C LEU A 52 88.62 89.58 128.55
N ASP A 53 87.74 88.60 128.80
CA ASP A 53 86.72 88.68 129.86
C ASP A 53 87.31 88.66 131.31
N GLN A 54 88.63 88.51 131.49
CA GLN A 54 89.32 88.50 132.81
C GLN A 54 89.98 89.83 133.23
N GLY A 55 90.01 90.86 132.36
CA GLY A 55 90.56 92.18 132.68
C GLY A 55 89.48 93.26 132.65
N GLU A 56 89.29 94.01 133.75
CA GLU A 56 88.34 95.12 133.79
C GLU A 56 88.71 96.21 132.77
N GLY A 57 87.85 96.42 131.76
CA GLY A 57 87.90 97.60 130.89
C GLY A 57 87.66 97.40 129.39
N ILE A 58 87.44 96.18 128.87
CA ILE A 58 87.23 95.95 127.42
C ILE A 58 85.93 95.19 127.14
N ASP A 59 85.02 95.78 126.37
CA ASP A 59 83.76 95.16 125.90
C ASP A 59 83.98 94.29 124.65
N THR A 60 83.66 92.99 124.73
CA THR A 60 83.89 91.98 123.67
C THR A 60 82.65 91.66 122.81
N ASN A 61 81.51 92.32 123.05
CA ASN A 61 80.22 91.87 122.51
C ASN A 61 80.05 92.09 120.99
N ASP A 62 80.55 93.21 120.44
CA ASP A 62 80.45 93.53 118.99
C ASP A 62 81.11 92.47 118.10
N PHE A 63 82.27 91.94 118.53
CA PHE A 63 82.98 90.92 117.77
C PHE A 63 82.25 89.56 117.75
N LYS A 64 81.53 89.20 118.83
CA LYS A 64 80.76 87.95 118.89
C LYS A 64 79.63 87.97 117.87
N THR A 65 78.89 89.07 117.79
CA THR A 65 77.78 89.22 116.83
C THR A 65 78.26 89.11 115.39
N LYS A 66 79.40 89.73 115.06
CA LYS A 66 80.00 89.64 113.72
C LYS A 66 80.43 88.21 113.35
N MET A 67 80.94 87.43 114.30
CA MET A 67 81.36 86.05 114.04
C MET A 67 80.16 85.10 113.84
N VAL A 68 79.08 85.27 114.61
CA VAL A 68 77.82 84.52 114.42
C VAL A 68 77.23 84.80 113.04
N ALA A 69 77.10 86.07 112.66
CA ALA A 69 76.58 86.45 111.34
C ALA A 69 77.42 85.87 110.18
N LEU A 70 78.74 85.77 110.34
CA LEU A 70 79.60 85.15 109.33
C LEU A 70 79.36 83.63 109.21
N ASN A 71 79.15 82.93 110.32
CA ASN A 71 78.85 81.49 110.33
C ASN A 71 77.48 81.19 109.72
N GLU A 72 76.46 81.96 110.10
CA GLU A 72 75.11 81.83 109.53
C GLU A 72 75.13 82.05 108.02
N ARG A 73 75.79 83.12 107.57
CA ARG A 73 75.91 83.40 106.13
C ARG A 73 76.65 82.30 105.37
N PHE A 74 77.69 81.71 105.95
CA PHE A 74 78.39 80.58 105.32
C PHE A 74 77.52 79.32 105.26
N SER A 75 76.74 79.04 106.31
CA SER A 75 75.80 77.91 106.35
C SER A 75 74.70 78.06 105.28
N ASP A 76 74.10 79.24 105.17
CA ASP A 76 73.10 79.56 104.15
C ASP A 76 73.64 79.38 102.74
N VAL A 77 74.85 79.89 102.47
CA VAL A 77 75.52 79.74 101.19
C VAL A 77 75.81 78.27 100.87
N ALA A 78 76.25 77.48 101.85
CA ALA A 78 76.53 76.06 101.66
C ALA A 78 75.25 75.27 101.33
N GLN A 79 74.17 75.54 102.06
CA GLN A 79 72.89 74.86 101.86
C GLN A 79 72.28 75.21 100.50
N ARG A 80 72.27 76.50 100.13
CA ARG A 80 71.83 76.94 98.80
C ARG A 80 72.65 76.31 97.66
N ALA A 81 73.96 76.14 97.84
CA ALA A 81 74.82 75.50 96.82
C ALA A 81 74.43 74.03 96.59
N VAL A 82 74.20 73.24 97.65
CA VAL A 82 73.74 71.84 97.52
C VAL A 82 72.39 71.76 96.80
N VAL A 83 71.46 72.66 97.15
CA VAL A 83 70.14 72.71 96.50
C VAL A 83 70.27 73.05 95.00
N TRP A 84 71.12 74.00 94.64
CA TRP A 84 71.36 74.35 93.23
C TRP A 84 72.03 73.21 92.46
N GLU A 85 72.98 72.49 93.06
CA GLU A 85 73.60 71.33 92.42
C GLU A 85 72.58 70.21 92.14
N GLN A 86 71.70 69.91 93.10
CA GLN A 86 70.64 68.92 92.92
C GLN A 86 69.67 69.33 91.80
N LYS A 87 69.22 70.59 91.79
CA LYS A 87 68.32 71.11 90.74
C LYS A 87 68.94 71.03 89.34
N LEU A 88 70.22 71.39 89.22
CA LEU A 88 70.94 71.34 87.94
C LEU A 88 71.17 69.90 87.45
N GLN A 89 71.47 68.95 88.34
CA GLN A 89 71.64 67.54 88.00
C GLN A 89 70.33 66.88 87.56
N GLU A 90 69.24 67.14 88.28
CA GLU A 90 67.92 66.57 87.95
C GLU A 90 67.43 67.08 86.59
N ALA A 91 67.59 68.38 86.32
CA ALA A 91 67.22 68.97 85.02
C ALA A 91 67.97 68.31 83.84
N ILE A 92 69.26 67.98 83.99
CA ILE A 92 70.04 67.29 82.95
C ILE A 92 69.52 65.86 82.70
N ARG A 93 69.16 65.14 83.78
CA ARG A 93 68.59 63.80 83.68
C ARG A 93 67.28 63.81 82.90
N CYS A 94 66.37 64.72 83.23
CA CYS A 94 65.10 64.88 82.51
C CYS A 94 65.31 65.27 81.04
N TRP A 95 66.26 66.18 80.74
CA TRP A 95 66.61 66.54 79.37
C TRP A 95 67.15 65.35 78.57
N HIS A 96 67.94 64.49 79.19
CA HIS A 96 68.47 63.31 78.51
C HIS A 96 67.37 62.30 78.19
N ASN A 97 66.50 62.02 79.15
CA ASN A 97 65.38 61.08 78.97
C ASN A 97 64.41 61.55 77.87
N PHE A 98 64.02 62.82 77.89
CA PHE A 98 63.14 63.40 76.88
C PHE A 98 63.74 63.32 75.45
N ARG A 99 65.02 63.66 75.30
CA ARG A 99 65.71 63.63 73.99
C ARG A 99 65.85 62.21 73.43
N GLU A 100 66.04 61.20 74.29
CA GLU A 100 66.17 59.82 73.82
C GLU A 100 64.83 59.27 73.31
N ILE A 101 63.74 59.53 74.04
CA ILE A 101 62.39 59.13 73.59
C ILE A 101 61.99 59.89 72.31
N GLU A 102 62.29 61.19 72.23
CA GLU A 102 62.09 62.00 71.02
C GLU A 102 62.80 61.39 69.80
N ARG A 103 64.06 60.95 69.97
CA ARG A 103 64.86 60.33 68.91
C ARG A 103 64.25 59.02 68.41
N VAL A 104 63.90 58.10 69.32
CA VAL A 104 63.34 56.79 68.97
C VAL A 104 62.03 56.94 68.20
N ILE A 105 61.12 57.81 68.67
CA ILE A 105 59.84 58.06 67.98
C ILE A 105 60.07 58.69 66.61
N THR A 106 61.02 59.62 66.49
CA THR A 106 61.32 60.29 65.22
C THR A 106 61.89 59.32 64.18
N GLU A 107 62.82 58.44 64.56
CA GLU A 107 63.40 57.43 63.67
C GLU A 107 62.36 56.42 63.18
N TRP A 108 61.47 55.98 64.07
CA TRP A 108 60.36 55.10 63.68
C TRP A 108 59.40 55.78 62.72
N LEU A 109 58.99 57.03 63.01
CA LEU A 109 58.09 57.79 62.15
C LEU A 109 58.68 58.01 60.75
N GLN A 110 59.96 58.34 60.64
CA GLN A 110 60.63 58.48 59.34
C GLN A 110 60.61 57.18 58.53
N THR A 111 60.83 56.05 59.19
CA THR A 111 60.80 54.73 58.54
C THR A 111 59.39 54.37 58.09
N ALA A 112 58.39 54.61 58.94
CA ALA A 112 56.98 54.38 58.64
C ALA A 112 56.47 55.27 57.48
N GLU A 113 56.79 56.56 57.51
CA GLU A 113 56.46 57.52 56.44
C GLU A 113 57.10 57.11 55.11
N LYS A 114 58.35 56.62 55.12
CA LYS A 114 59.03 56.10 53.92
C LYS A 114 58.34 54.85 53.35
N LEU A 115 57.95 53.89 54.19
CA LEU A 115 57.27 52.67 53.77
C LEU A 115 55.85 52.93 53.26
N ILE A 116 55.16 53.94 53.79
CA ILE A 116 53.83 54.36 53.30
C ILE A 116 53.95 55.14 51.97
N ALA A 117 55.02 55.92 51.79
CA ALA A 117 55.26 56.67 50.57
C ALA A 117 55.73 55.81 49.37
N GLU A 118 56.08 54.55 49.61
CA GLU A 118 56.55 53.63 48.57
C GLU A 118 55.41 53.23 47.63
N LYS A 119 55.52 53.68 46.37
CA LYS A 119 54.45 53.50 45.37
C LYS A 119 54.49 52.15 44.67
N HIS A 120 55.66 51.53 44.55
CA HIS A 120 55.89 50.30 43.78
C HIS A 120 56.24 49.16 44.71
N ILE A 121 55.34 48.19 44.82
CA ILE A 121 55.50 47.04 45.71
C ILE A 121 55.16 45.81 44.89
N ASP A 122 56.21 45.21 44.36
CA ASP A 122 56.11 44.27 43.24
C ASP A 122 56.42 42.82 43.65
N SER A 123 56.63 42.56 44.94
CA SER A 123 56.96 41.24 45.47
C SER A 123 56.15 40.89 46.71
N LYS A 124 55.81 39.61 46.84
CA LYS A 124 55.23 39.05 48.05
C LYS A 124 56.12 39.30 49.27
N GLN A 125 57.43 39.23 49.10
CA GLN A 125 58.40 39.49 50.17
C GLN A 125 58.36 40.94 50.65
N THR A 126 58.20 41.92 49.75
CA THR A 126 58.15 43.33 50.14
C THR A 126 56.84 43.66 50.86
N VAL A 127 55.72 43.07 50.44
CA VAL A 127 54.44 43.18 51.17
C VAL A 127 54.53 42.58 52.59
N GLU A 128 55.11 41.39 52.72
CA GLU A 128 55.32 40.75 54.02
C GLU A 128 56.22 41.58 54.95
N ASN A 129 57.28 42.19 54.40
CA ASN A 129 58.15 43.09 55.17
C ASN A 129 57.42 44.34 55.67
N HIS A 130 56.55 44.94 54.84
CA HIS A 130 55.73 46.09 55.25
C HIS A 130 54.71 45.68 56.31
N LYS A 131 54.09 44.50 56.16
CA LYS A 131 53.15 43.95 57.14
C LYS A 131 53.80 43.72 58.50
N ALA A 132 54.96 43.08 58.53
CA ALA A 132 55.70 42.84 59.77
C ALA A 132 56.12 44.13 60.50
N PHE A 133 56.44 45.20 59.76
CA PHE A 133 56.80 46.49 60.35
C PHE A 133 55.62 47.17 61.07
N PHE A 134 54.42 47.16 60.47
CA PHE A 134 53.23 47.81 61.05
C PHE A 134 52.47 46.93 62.06
N GLU A 135 52.75 45.63 62.15
CA GLU A 135 52.19 44.76 63.20
C GLU A 135 52.77 45.03 64.59
N HIS A 136 53.97 45.62 64.68
CA HIS A 136 54.70 45.82 65.95
C HIS A 136 54.78 47.29 66.40
N ILE A 137 53.67 48.02 66.34
CA ILE A 137 53.58 49.41 66.82
C ILE A 137 53.59 49.43 68.36
N ASN A 138 54.57 50.08 68.98
CA ASN A 138 54.60 50.25 70.43
C ASN A 138 53.72 51.43 70.87
N GLU A 139 52.52 51.12 71.37
CA GLU A 139 51.53 52.11 71.82
C GLU A 139 51.97 52.93 73.04
N ARG A 140 53.02 52.49 73.77
CA ARG A 140 53.47 53.14 75.01
C ARG A 140 54.37 54.34 74.78
N TRP A 141 55.00 54.45 73.61
CA TRP A 141 55.98 55.51 73.32
C TRP A 141 55.39 56.92 73.45
N LEU A 142 54.13 57.13 73.03
CA LEU A 142 53.49 58.44 73.21
C LEU A 142 53.25 58.80 74.68
N GLY A 143 52.90 57.81 75.52
CA GLY A 143 52.75 58.01 76.95
C GLY A 143 54.09 58.31 77.62
N GLU A 144 55.14 57.59 77.24
CA GLU A 144 56.51 57.82 77.72
C GLU A 144 57.03 59.21 77.34
N LEU A 145 56.73 59.68 76.11
CA LEU A 145 57.09 61.03 75.65
C LEU A 145 56.41 62.13 76.48
N VAL A 146 55.11 61.98 76.76
CA VAL A 146 54.35 62.93 77.59
C VAL A 146 54.87 62.96 79.02
N ASN A 147 55.14 61.79 79.61
CA ASN A 147 55.69 61.69 80.96
C ASN A 147 57.08 62.35 81.04
N ALA A 148 57.96 62.07 80.07
CA ALA A 148 59.29 62.68 80.03
C ALA A 148 59.26 64.20 79.84
N ALA A 149 58.27 64.72 79.09
CA ALA A 149 58.04 66.16 78.96
C ALA A 149 57.54 66.80 80.27
N GLN A 150 56.67 66.11 81.00
CA GLN A 150 56.15 66.56 82.29
C GLN A 150 57.24 66.59 83.38
N ASP A 151 58.08 65.56 83.42
CA ASP A 151 59.24 65.50 84.33
C ASP A 151 60.23 66.64 84.02
N LEU A 152 60.45 66.93 82.74
CA LEU A 152 61.34 68.00 82.30
C LEU A 152 60.80 69.40 82.64
N THR A 153 59.52 69.66 82.40
CA THR A 153 58.88 70.95 82.72
C THR A 153 58.81 71.23 84.23
N THR A 154 58.73 70.18 85.07
CA THR A 154 58.84 70.31 86.53
C THR A 154 60.19 70.89 86.96
N CYS A 155 61.25 70.65 86.18
CA CYS A 155 62.60 71.15 86.45
C CYS A 155 62.91 72.51 85.80
N LEU A 156 62.12 72.94 84.81
CA LEU A 156 62.42 74.10 83.99
C LEU A 156 61.65 75.36 84.41
N PRO A 157 62.18 76.56 84.11
CA PRO A 157 61.42 77.80 84.22
C PRO A 157 60.25 77.83 83.24
N PRO A 158 59.15 78.56 83.55
CA PRO A 158 57.95 78.63 82.70
C PRO A 158 58.23 79.10 81.26
N GLU A 159 59.28 79.89 81.05
CA GLU A 159 59.68 80.41 79.74
C GLU A 159 60.14 79.31 78.76
N ASP A 160 60.66 78.19 79.29
CA ASP A 160 61.19 77.07 78.50
C ASP A 160 60.19 75.91 78.36
N HIS A 161 58.98 76.01 78.91
CA HIS A 161 57.93 75.00 78.76
C HIS A 161 57.33 74.92 77.34
N PRO A 162 56.99 76.04 76.66
CA PRO A 162 56.33 76.00 75.36
C PRO A 162 57.09 75.24 74.26
N PRO A 163 58.44 75.37 74.12
CA PRO A 163 59.20 74.61 73.14
C PRO A 163 59.12 73.09 73.34
N VAL A 164 59.11 72.61 74.58
CA VAL A 164 59.02 71.17 74.91
C VAL A 164 57.65 70.62 74.52
N TYR A 165 56.57 71.30 74.92
CA TYR A 165 55.21 70.87 74.57
C TYR A 165 54.94 70.95 73.06
N SER A 166 55.47 71.95 72.34
CA SER A 166 55.34 72.03 70.88
C SER A 166 55.97 70.83 70.16
N THR A 167 57.12 70.34 70.63
CA THR A 167 57.75 69.14 70.06
C THR A 167 56.90 67.89 70.31
N VAL A 168 56.33 67.74 71.51
CA VAL A 168 55.42 66.63 71.84
C VAL A 168 54.17 66.66 70.96
N GLU A 169 53.52 67.82 70.80
CA GLU A 169 52.34 67.97 69.95
C GLU A 169 52.64 67.61 68.49
N LYS A 170 53.77 68.07 67.94
CA LYS A 170 54.19 67.74 66.56
C LYS A 170 54.42 66.25 66.38
N LEU A 171 55.11 65.59 67.32
CA LEU A 171 55.35 64.15 67.25
C LEU A 171 54.06 63.35 67.45
N GLN A 172 53.18 63.77 68.35
CA GLN A 172 51.86 63.15 68.53
C GLN A 172 50.98 63.27 67.29
N ALA A 173 50.98 64.44 66.63
CA ALA A 173 50.23 64.65 65.40
C ALA A 173 50.71 63.73 64.28
N ARG A 174 52.04 63.69 64.04
CA ARG A 174 52.65 62.80 63.04
C ARG A 174 52.41 61.32 63.35
N TRP A 175 52.52 60.92 64.62
CA TRP A 175 52.23 59.55 65.04
C TRP A 175 50.78 59.15 64.77
N LYS A 176 49.82 59.98 65.17
CA LYS A 176 48.39 59.73 64.91
C LYS A 176 48.10 59.63 63.42
N GLU A 177 48.72 60.48 62.61
CA GLU A 177 48.59 60.44 61.16
C GLU A 177 49.11 59.11 60.59
N VAL A 178 50.37 58.76 60.86
CA VAL A 178 50.99 57.51 60.36
C VAL A 178 50.22 56.26 60.80
N VAL A 179 49.85 56.17 62.08
CA VAL A 179 49.09 55.02 62.60
C VAL A 179 47.69 54.94 62.00
N SER A 180 47.05 56.08 61.72
CA SER A 180 45.75 56.09 61.03
C SER A 180 45.82 55.59 59.58
N PHE A 181 46.96 55.81 58.90
CA PHE A 181 47.18 55.34 57.54
C PHE A 181 47.66 53.89 57.44
N ALA A 182 48.25 53.32 58.50
CA ALA A 182 48.83 51.98 58.48
C ALA A 182 47.85 50.85 58.10
N PRO A 183 46.62 50.74 58.66
CA PRO A 183 45.67 49.71 58.26
C PRO A 183 45.25 49.80 56.79
N LEU A 184 45.06 51.03 56.29
CA LEU A 184 44.72 51.28 54.89
C LEU A 184 45.86 50.86 53.94
N HIS A 185 47.11 51.10 54.34
CA HIS A 185 48.29 50.66 53.59
C HIS A 185 48.37 49.14 53.50
N LEU A 186 48.19 48.43 54.61
CA LEU A 186 48.22 46.95 54.63
C LEU A 186 47.13 46.33 53.73
N MET A 187 45.91 46.87 53.79
CA MET A 187 44.82 46.43 52.92
C MET A 187 45.14 46.67 51.43
N ARG A 188 45.74 47.82 51.09
CA ARG A 188 46.20 48.09 49.71
C ARG A 188 47.27 47.12 49.24
N LEU A 189 48.11 46.62 50.14
CA LEU A 189 49.15 45.65 49.79
C LEU A 189 48.59 44.25 49.56
N GLU A 190 47.68 43.80 50.43
CA GLU A 190 46.97 42.53 50.25
C GLU A 190 46.20 42.52 48.92
N PHE A 191 45.50 43.62 48.60
CA PHE A 191 44.83 43.81 47.31
C PHE A 191 45.78 43.64 46.11
N ARG A 192 46.97 44.24 46.17
CA ARG A 192 47.94 44.18 45.06
C ARG A 192 48.51 42.78 44.87
N LEU A 193 48.68 41.99 45.93
CA LEU A 193 49.10 40.60 45.81
C LEU A 193 48.04 39.74 45.12
N ASP A 194 46.79 39.90 45.52
CA ASP A 194 45.67 39.19 44.89
C ASP A 194 45.48 39.65 43.44
N GLU A 195 45.66 40.94 43.14
CA GLU A 195 45.61 41.48 41.77
C GLU A 195 46.73 40.90 40.87
N ASN A 196 47.96 40.81 41.38
CA ASN A 196 49.07 40.22 40.63
C ASN A 196 48.85 38.72 40.39
N THR A 197 48.39 38.00 41.42
CA THR A 197 48.09 36.57 41.33
C THR A 197 46.94 36.32 40.34
N PHE A 198 45.88 37.13 40.40
CA PHE A 198 44.77 37.12 39.45
C PHE A 198 45.25 37.33 38.01
N ASN A 199 46.07 38.36 37.75
CA ASN A 199 46.56 38.65 36.41
C ASN A 199 47.46 37.51 35.85
N GLN A 200 48.24 36.85 36.71
CA GLN A 200 49.05 35.71 36.30
C GLN A 200 48.18 34.51 35.88
N TYR A 201 47.20 34.13 36.69
CA TYR A 201 46.27 33.07 36.33
C TYR A 201 45.42 33.42 35.11
N LEU A 202 44.99 34.68 34.97
CA LEU A 202 44.24 35.13 33.81
C LEU A 202 45.08 35.02 32.52
N LYS A 203 46.38 35.32 32.58
CA LYS A 203 47.32 35.14 31.46
C LYS A 203 47.51 33.66 31.09
N GLU A 204 47.58 32.77 32.07
CA GLU A 204 47.66 31.32 31.83
C GLU A 204 46.41 30.81 31.11
N LEU A 205 45.22 31.22 31.56
CA LEU A 205 43.96 30.84 30.92
C LEU A 205 43.80 31.45 29.52
N GLU A 206 44.22 32.71 29.32
CA GLU A 206 44.21 33.36 28.00
C GLU A 206 45.13 32.63 27.00
N ASN A 207 46.31 32.18 27.45
CA ASN A 207 47.21 31.36 26.63
C ASN A 207 46.56 30.03 26.24
N GLU A 208 45.96 29.30 27.20
CA GLU A 208 45.30 28.03 26.90
C GLU A 208 44.14 28.25 25.91
N LEU A 209 43.28 29.26 26.12
CA LEU A 209 42.20 29.59 25.20
C LEU A 209 42.72 29.91 23.79
N SER A 210 43.84 30.63 23.67
CA SER A 210 44.50 30.88 22.39
C SER A 210 44.98 29.59 21.74
N THR A 211 45.56 28.65 22.49
CA THR A 211 45.98 27.36 21.94
C THR A 211 44.79 26.52 21.47
N GLU A 212 43.70 26.47 22.24
CA GLU A 212 42.47 25.79 21.87
C GLU A 212 41.84 26.42 20.61
N THR A 213 41.82 27.75 20.53
CA THR A 213 41.32 28.49 19.35
C THR A 213 42.17 28.22 18.11
N GLN A 214 43.51 28.15 18.26
CA GLN A 214 44.39 27.79 17.15
C GLN A 214 44.22 26.35 16.70
N ALA A 215 44.12 25.40 17.63
CA ALA A 215 43.84 24.00 17.33
C ALA A 215 42.50 23.84 16.59
N PHE A 216 41.48 24.59 17.02
CA PHE A 216 40.19 24.64 16.34
C PHE A 216 40.31 25.18 14.91
N ASN A 217 41.04 26.28 14.69
CA ASN A 217 41.26 26.85 13.36
C ASN A 217 42.13 25.97 12.45
N ARG A 218 42.98 25.12 13.03
CA ARG A 218 43.77 24.10 12.32
C ARG A 218 42.99 22.81 12.08
N ASN A 219 41.73 22.76 12.51
CA ASN A 219 40.84 21.62 12.32
C ASN A 219 41.35 20.34 12.99
N GLU A 220 42.00 20.49 14.14
CA GLU A 220 42.36 19.39 15.01
C GLU A 220 41.10 18.77 15.66
N ASP A 221 41.26 17.64 16.34
CA ASP A 221 40.16 16.85 16.89
C ASP A 221 39.30 17.65 17.88
N VAL A 222 38.06 17.91 17.47
CA VAL A 222 37.04 18.68 18.19
C VAL A 222 36.71 18.06 19.56
N GLU A 223 36.70 16.73 19.70
CA GLU A 223 36.42 16.07 20.99
C GLU A 223 37.55 16.29 21.99
N ASN A 224 38.79 16.21 21.52
CA ASN A 224 39.98 16.47 22.34
C ASN A 224 40.03 17.94 22.77
N ILE A 225 39.76 18.89 21.86
CA ILE A 225 39.71 20.32 22.20
C ILE A 225 38.59 20.61 23.20
N LEU A 226 37.39 20.04 23.00
CA LEU A 226 36.26 20.21 23.92
C LEU A 226 36.57 19.66 25.32
N THR A 227 37.27 18.53 25.40
CA THR A 227 37.68 17.92 26.67
C THR A 227 38.70 18.80 27.40
N ARG A 228 39.70 19.34 26.68
CA ARG A 228 40.65 20.31 27.22
C ARG A 228 39.97 21.58 27.73
N ASN A 229 39.05 22.14 26.95
CA ASN A 229 38.30 23.34 27.33
C ASN A 229 37.47 23.11 28.60
N LYS A 230 36.79 21.97 28.72
CA LYS A 230 36.04 21.62 29.94
C LYS A 230 36.98 21.45 31.14
N ASN A 231 38.10 20.76 30.96
CA ASN A 231 39.08 20.54 32.03
C ASN A 231 39.72 21.84 32.52
N CYS A 232 39.99 22.79 31.61
CA CYS A 232 40.60 24.06 31.93
C CYS A 232 39.59 25.08 32.50
N PHE A 233 38.46 25.29 31.83
CA PHE A 233 37.53 26.39 32.13
C PHE A 233 36.33 26.01 33.01
N VAL A 234 35.99 24.72 33.14
CA VAL A 234 34.83 24.27 33.93
C VAL A 234 35.28 23.62 35.24
N SER A 235 36.18 22.64 35.16
CA SER A 235 36.68 21.88 36.32
C SER A 235 38.11 22.26 36.73
N GLY A 236 38.68 23.30 36.13
CA GLY A 236 40.07 23.67 36.33
C GLY A 236 40.33 24.33 37.68
N LYS A 237 41.38 23.88 38.38
CA LYS A 237 41.82 24.47 39.65
C LYS A 237 42.14 25.96 39.49
N VAL A 238 42.75 26.35 38.37
CA VAL A 238 43.11 27.75 38.07
C VAL A 238 41.88 28.67 38.05
N VAL A 239 40.75 28.22 37.49
CA VAL A 239 39.49 28.99 37.49
C VAL A 239 38.95 29.20 38.90
N ALA A 240 39.05 28.20 39.77
CA ALA A 240 38.65 28.34 41.17
C ALA A 240 39.51 29.37 41.91
N GLU A 241 40.83 29.36 41.67
CA GLU A 241 41.77 30.33 42.23
C GLU A 241 41.51 31.75 41.71
N VAL A 242 41.21 31.93 40.40
CA VAL A 242 40.82 33.23 39.82
C VAL A 242 39.57 33.80 40.48
N LYS A 243 38.53 32.97 40.68
CA LYS A 243 37.30 33.37 41.38
C LYS A 243 37.58 33.74 42.84
N ARG A 244 38.49 33.01 43.51
CA ARG A 244 38.90 33.32 44.88
C ARG A 244 39.62 34.67 44.95
N CYS A 245 40.62 34.91 44.11
CA CYS A 245 41.33 36.19 44.05
C CYS A 245 40.38 37.36 43.77
N LEU A 246 39.43 37.22 42.84
CA LEU A 246 38.41 38.25 42.61
C LEU A 246 37.54 38.51 43.86
N ALA A 247 37.12 37.46 44.56
CA ALA A 247 36.33 37.61 45.78
C ALA A 247 37.12 38.29 46.91
N ASP A 248 38.40 37.92 47.08
CA ASP A 248 39.29 38.54 48.06
C ASP A 248 39.57 40.01 47.73
N MET A 249 39.87 40.33 46.47
CA MET A 249 40.02 41.72 45.99
C MET A 249 38.74 42.54 46.19
N THR A 250 37.57 41.96 45.91
CA THR A 250 36.27 42.62 46.12
C THR A 250 36.02 42.90 47.60
N ARG A 251 36.32 41.93 48.48
CA ARG A 251 36.20 42.09 49.93
C ARG A 251 37.08 43.24 50.42
N VAL A 252 38.33 43.30 49.97
CA VAL A 252 39.27 44.36 50.35
C VAL A 252 38.83 45.72 49.78
N GLY A 253 38.38 45.77 48.53
CA GLY A 253 37.87 46.99 47.88
C GLY A 253 36.67 47.61 48.60
N LEU A 254 35.74 46.77 49.10
CA LEU A 254 34.57 47.22 49.88
C LEU A 254 34.91 47.68 51.30
N ALA A 255 35.96 47.13 51.90
CA ALA A 255 36.35 47.43 53.27
C ALA A 255 37.11 48.76 53.41
N VAL A 256 37.70 49.28 52.33
CA VAL A 256 38.41 50.57 52.29
C VAL A 256 37.44 51.75 52.16
N LYS A 257 37.61 52.79 53.00
CA LYS A 257 36.82 54.03 52.96
C LYS A 257 37.71 55.24 52.62
N GLY A 258 37.19 56.21 51.86
CA GLY A 258 37.89 57.45 51.48
C GLY A 258 38.29 57.54 49.99
N PRO A 259 39.11 58.52 49.58
CA PRO A 259 39.48 58.74 48.17
C PRO A 259 40.21 57.55 47.54
N ALA A 260 40.95 56.78 48.34
CA ALA A 260 41.60 55.53 47.94
C ALA A 260 40.62 54.40 47.54
N ALA A 261 39.36 54.47 47.98
CA ALA A 261 38.34 53.45 47.70
C ALA A 261 37.92 53.46 46.22
N GLY A 262 37.90 54.64 45.58
CA GLY A 262 37.54 54.77 44.17
C GLY A 262 38.52 54.04 43.24
N GLU A 263 39.83 54.17 43.51
CA GLU A 263 40.89 53.51 42.73
C GLU A 263 40.84 51.98 42.83
N LEU A 264 40.63 51.45 44.03
CA LEU A 264 40.55 50.00 44.28
C LEU A 264 39.26 49.40 43.71
N THR A 265 38.12 50.08 43.88
CA THR A 265 36.84 49.64 43.31
C THR A 265 36.91 49.58 41.79
N GLU A 266 37.54 50.59 41.16
CA GLU A 266 37.75 50.61 39.71
C GLU A 266 38.73 49.51 39.25
N ALA A 267 39.74 49.16 40.05
CA ALA A 267 40.62 48.03 39.78
C ALA A 267 39.90 46.68 39.86
N VAL A 268 39.03 46.47 40.87
CA VAL A 268 38.14 45.28 40.94
C VAL A 268 37.25 45.21 39.71
N ARG A 269 36.58 46.33 39.36
CA ARG A 269 35.71 46.39 38.18
C ARG A 269 36.44 46.01 36.90
N ARG A 270 37.68 46.48 36.72
CA ARG A 270 38.53 46.10 35.57
C ARG A 270 38.90 44.61 35.61
N ALA A 271 39.22 44.05 36.77
CA ALA A 271 39.54 42.63 36.92
C ALA A 271 38.32 41.75 36.62
N GLU A 272 37.14 42.10 37.14
CA GLU A 272 35.86 41.44 36.83
C GLU A 272 35.57 41.48 35.34
N GLN A 273 35.71 42.64 34.69
CA GLN A 273 35.50 42.78 33.24
C GLN A 273 36.44 41.88 32.43
N LYS A 274 37.74 41.84 32.76
CA LYS A 274 38.70 40.95 32.09
C LYS A 274 38.31 39.47 32.24
N TRP A 275 37.87 39.06 33.43
CA TRP A 275 37.43 37.70 33.68
C TRP A 275 36.15 37.36 32.89
N THR A 276 35.16 38.26 32.87
CA THR A 276 33.92 38.04 32.10
C THR A 276 34.17 37.95 30.61
N ASP A 277 35.07 38.78 30.08
CA ASP A 277 35.43 38.77 28.66
C ASP A 277 36.13 37.46 28.28
N LEU A 278 37.09 36.99 29.09
CA LEU A 278 37.74 35.69 28.87
C LEU A 278 36.75 34.52 28.98
N ALA A 279 35.91 34.51 30.03
CA ALA A 279 34.95 33.45 30.28
C ALA A 279 33.92 33.34 29.14
N SER A 280 33.42 34.47 28.64
CA SER A 280 32.47 34.51 27.51
C SER A 280 33.10 34.00 26.21
N ARG A 281 34.36 34.34 25.93
CA ARG A 281 35.10 33.81 24.77
C ARG A 281 35.32 32.30 24.88
N ALA A 282 35.68 31.79 26.06
CA ALA A 282 35.83 30.36 26.30
C ALA A 282 34.50 29.61 26.17
N GLU A 283 33.40 30.19 26.63
CA GLU A 283 32.05 29.64 26.45
C GLU A 283 31.61 29.66 24.98
N HIS A 284 31.89 30.74 24.25
CA HIS A 284 31.60 30.83 22.82
C HIS A 284 32.30 29.72 22.03
N LEU A 285 33.61 29.52 22.26
CA LEU A 285 34.37 28.43 21.64
C LEU A 285 33.78 27.06 22.00
N ARG A 286 33.44 26.84 23.28
CA ARG A 286 32.81 25.59 23.73
C ARG A 286 31.50 25.32 23.02
N ASN A 287 30.65 26.34 22.86
CA ASN A 287 29.38 26.22 22.16
C ASN A 287 29.58 25.88 20.68
N GLN A 288 30.59 26.47 20.03
CA GLN A 288 30.95 26.11 18.65
C GLN A 288 31.41 24.65 18.55
N LEU A 289 32.29 24.20 19.45
CA LEU A 289 32.80 22.83 19.48
C LEU A 289 31.69 21.80 19.72
N GLN A 290 30.71 22.08 20.59
CA GLN A 290 29.59 21.17 20.88
C GLN A 290 28.61 21.01 19.71
N GLN A 291 28.43 22.03 18.88
CA GLN A 291 27.51 21.95 17.75
C GLN A 291 28.01 21.05 16.60
N ILE A 292 29.32 20.82 16.50
CA ILE A 292 29.91 20.06 15.40
C ILE A 292 29.50 18.58 15.46
N PRO A 293 29.64 17.85 16.59
CA PRO A 293 29.13 16.48 16.73
C PRO A 293 27.64 16.34 16.44
N ASP A 294 26.82 17.29 16.90
CA ASP A 294 25.37 17.26 16.67
C ASP A 294 25.04 17.42 15.18
N LYS A 295 25.72 18.33 14.47
CA LYS A 295 25.58 18.49 13.02
C LYS A 295 26.01 17.22 12.27
N TRP A 296 27.09 16.58 12.68
CA TRP A 296 27.52 15.28 12.12
C TRP A 296 26.47 14.19 12.33
N LYS A 297 25.85 14.13 13.50
CA LYS A 297 24.77 13.17 13.80
C LYS A 297 23.56 13.38 12.89
N ILE A 298 23.11 14.63 12.72
CA ILE A 298 21.99 14.96 11.83
C ILE A 298 22.36 14.64 10.37
N TYR A 299 23.58 14.96 9.93
CA TYR A 299 24.07 14.63 8.60
C TYR A 299 24.01 13.12 8.34
N ARG A 300 24.59 12.30 9.23
CA ARG A 300 24.59 10.84 9.10
C ARG A 300 23.18 10.26 9.10
N GLN A 301 22.28 10.78 9.92
CA GLN A 301 20.88 10.38 9.94
C GLN A 301 20.19 10.66 8.59
N ARG A 302 20.31 11.89 8.06
CA ARG A 302 19.71 12.24 6.77
C ARG A 302 20.34 11.47 5.60
N PHE A 303 21.65 11.23 5.63
CA PHE A 303 22.32 10.37 4.67
C PHE A 303 21.72 8.96 4.67
N SER A 304 21.56 8.35 5.85
CA SER A 304 20.97 7.01 5.97
C SER A 304 19.52 6.95 5.48
N ALA A 305 18.72 7.98 5.78
CA ALA A 305 17.34 8.08 5.29
C ALA A 305 17.28 8.20 3.76
N MET A 306 18.22 8.93 3.15
CA MET A 306 18.32 9.06 1.70
C MET A 306 18.71 7.74 1.02
N VAL A 307 19.62 6.97 1.62
CA VAL A 307 19.96 5.61 1.17
C VAL A 307 18.74 4.70 1.23
N GLN A 308 18.04 4.68 2.37
CA GLN A 308 16.84 3.85 2.56
C GLN A 308 15.76 4.19 1.54
N TRP A 309 15.49 5.47 1.31
CA TRP A 309 14.54 5.91 0.29
C TRP A 309 14.92 5.40 -1.12
N MET A 310 16.20 5.42 -1.50
CA MET A 310 16.64 4.85 -2.78
C MET A 310 16.44 3.33 -2.84
N ASP A 311 16.67 2.62 -1.73
CA ASP A 311 16.40 1.18 -1.66
C ASP A 311 14.91 0.88 -1.81
N ASP A 312 14.04 1.67 -1.19
CA ASP A 312 12.59 1.57 -1.32
C ASP A 312 12.13 1.86 -2.76
N VAL A 313 12.76 2.82 -3.45
CA VAL A 313 12.53 3.08 -4.88
C VAL A 313 12.88 1.85 -5.72
N ASP A 314 14.05 1.25 -5.49
CA ASP A 314 14.48 0.06 -6.25
C ASP A 314 13.50 -1.12 -6.06
N VAL A 315 13.02 -1.33 -4.83
CA VAL A 315 12.00 -2.35 -4.52
C VAL A 315 10.67 -2.03 -5.21
N SER A 316 10.23 -0.78 -5.14
CA SER A 316 8.96 -0.35 -5.75
C SER A 316 8.99 -0.48 -7.27
N ILE A 317 10.08 -0.06 -7.93
CA ILE A 317 10.29 -0.24 -9.37
C ILE A 317 10.24 -1.73 -9.74
N LYS A 318 10.89 -2.60 -8.96
CA LYS A 318 10.85 -4.04 -9.21
C LYS A 318 9.45 -4.62 -9.08
N ASN A 319 8.67 -4.19 -8.09
CA ASN A 319 7.33 -4.70 -7.84
C ASN A 319 6.32 -4.23 -8.90
N ILE A 320 6.34 -2.94 -9.28
CA ILE A 320 5.38 -2.38 -10.24
C ILE A 320 5.61 -2.88 -11.67
N LEU A 321 6.85 -3.26 -12.01
CA LEU A 321 7.21 -3.81 -13.32
C LEU A 321 6.98 -5.32 -13.42
N LYS A 322 6.71 -6.00 -12.29
CA LYS A 322 6.36 -7.41 -12.26
C LYS A 322 4.98 -7.63 -12.86
N GLU A 323 4.78 -8.73 -13.57
CA GLU A 323 3.45 -9.15 -13.99
C GLU A 323 2.66 -9.67 -12.78
N LEU A 324 1.66 -8.88 -12.38
CA LEU A 324 0.68 -9.18 -11.33
C LEU A 324 -0.54 -9.87 -11.91
N ALA A 325 -1.28 -10.60 -11.08
CA ALA A 325 -2.39 -11.42 -11.52
C ALA A 325 -3.66 -10.59 -11.80
N THR A 326 -3.84 -9.49 -11.06
CA THR A 326 -5.07 -8.69 -11.10
C THR A 326 -4.80 -7.20 -11.25
N ALA A 327 -5.80 -6.46 -11.75
CA ALA A 327 -5.72 -5.01 -11.85
C ALA A 327 -5.70 -4.35 -10.46
N GLU A 328 -6.35 -4.97 -9.48
CA GLU A 328 -6.41 -4.48 -8.09
C GLU A 328 -5.05 -4.59 -7.38
N GLU A 329 -4.29 -5.67 -7.61
CA GLU A 329 -2.91 -5.79 -7.13
C GLU A 329 -2.01 -4.73 -7.77
N PHE A 330 -2.15 -4.51 -9.08
CA PHE A 330 -1.38 -3.49 -9.79
C PHE A 330 -1.67 -2.07 -9.30
N GLU A 331 -2.93 -1.72 -9.07
CA GLU A 331 -3.28 -0.40 -8.54
C GLU A 331 -2.72 -0.16 -7.12
N LYS A 332 -2.57 -1.21 -6.29
CA LYS A 332 -1.89 -1.09 -4.98
C LYS A 332 -0.40 -0.75 -5.13
N GLU A 333 0.34 -1.49 -5.96
CA GLU A 333 1.77 -1.24 -6.20
C GLU A 333 1.99 0.13 -6.87
N LYS A 334 1.09 0.51 -7.79
CA LYS A 334 1.08 1.85 -8.40
C LYS A 334 0.87 2.96 -7.39
N ALA A 335 -0.01 2.80 -6.40
CA ALA A 335 -0.19 3.79 -5.35
C ALA A 335 1.09 4.00 -4.51
N VAL A 336 1.81 2.91 -4.21
CA VAL A 336 3.12 2.97 -3.52
C VAL A 336 4.14 3.73 -4.37
N PHE A 337 4.29 3.36 -5.64
CA PHE A 337 5.24 4.02 -6.56
C PHE A 337 4.91 5.50 -6.78
N GLN A 338 3.62 5.86 -6.87
CA GLN A 338 3.18 7.26 -6.94
C GLN A 338 3.52 8.05 -5.67
N GLY A 339 3.47 7.41 -4.50
CA GLY A 339 3.95 8.00 -3.25
C GLY A 339 5.41 8.42 -3.36
N ILE A 340 6.26 7.49 -3.80
CA ILE A 340 7.70 7.72 -4.03
C ILE A 340 7.93 8.85 -5.04
N CYS A 341 7.17 8.88 -6.14
CA CYS A 341 7.28 9.94 -7.15
C CYS A 341 7.01 11.34 -6.58
N ARG A 342 6.09 11.48 -5.61
CA ARG A 342 5.82 12.77 -4.95
C ARG A 342 6.95 13.22 -4.03
N GLU A 343 7.74 12.28 -3.51
CA GLU A 343 8.86 12.58 -2.63
C GLU A 343 10.11 13.07 -3.38
N VAL A 344 10.26 12.73 -4.67
CA VAL A 344 11.44 13.03 -5.49
C VAL A 344 11.87 14.50 -5.41
N ASP A 345 10.92 15.43 -5.48
CA ASP A 345 11.22 16.87 -5.41
C ASP A 345 11.77 17.27 -4.04
N GLY A 346 11.22 16.72 -2.95
CA GLY A 346 11.74 16.93 -1.60
C GLY A 346 13.15 16.35 -1.43
N LYS A 347 13.42 15.19 -2.03
CA LYS A 347 14.73 14.54 -1.99
C LYS A 347 15.83 15.31 -2.72
N ARG A 348 15.49 16.14 -3.71
CA ARG A 348 16.44 17.07 -4.34
C ARG A 348 16.99 18.08 -3.33
N GLU A 349 16.14 18.67 -2.51
CA GLU A 349 16.56 19.62 -1.46
C GLU A 349 17.33 18.93 -0.32
N GLU A 350 16.94 17.72 0.07
CA GLU A 350 17.71 16.91 1.02
C GLU A 350 19.13 16.61 0.51
N MET A 351 19.28 16.25 -0.77
CA MET A 351 20.59 16.01 -1.39
C MET A 351 21.46 17.28 -1.40
N LYS A 352 20.87 18.43 -1.74
CA LYS A 352 21.57 19.72 -1.71
C LYS A 352 22.02 20.08 -0.30
N TRP A 353 21.17 19.85 0.70
CA TRP A 353 21.52 20.07 2.11
C TRP A 353 22.66 19.15 2.56
N LEU A 354 22.68 17.88 2.14
CA LEU A 354 23.77 16.94 2.46
C LEU A 354 25.11 17.44 1.91
N VAL A 355 25.15 17.94 0.66
CA VAL A 355 26.35 18.54 0.05
C VAL A 355 26.82 19.75 0.85
N GLN A 356 25.94 20.73 1.06
CA GLN A 356 26.30 21.97 1.77
C GLN A 356 26.75 21.72 3.21
N THR A 357 26.11 20.78 3.90
CA THR A 357 26.44 20.45 5.29
C THR A 357 27.75 19.70 5.39
N LEU A 358 28.02 18.74 4.49
CA LEU A 358 29.30 18.05 4.46
C LEU A 358 30.43 19.03 4.11
N ASP A 359 30.25 19.92 3.14
CA ASP A 359 31.24 20.95 2.81
C ASP A 359 31.55 21.84 4.03
N ALA A 360 30.54 22.24 4.81
CA ALA A 360 30.74 23.01 6.04
C ALA A 360 31.42 22.21 7.17
N LEU A 361 31.17 20.91 7.27
CA LEU A 361 31.76 20.04 8.29
C LEU A 361 33.15 19.51 7.90
N SER A 362 33.44 19.42 6.61
CA SER A 362 34.69 18.92 6.02
C SER A 362 35.91 19.69 6.50
N ALA A 363 35.71 20.97 6.80
CA ALA A 363 36.74 21.80 7.40
C ALA A 363 37.27 21.15 8.69
N HIS A 364 36.41 20.63 9.56
CA HIS A 364 36.75 20.30 10.95
C HIS A 364 36.92 18.80 11.26
N ALA A 365 37.14 17.93 10.27
CA ALA A 365 37.21 16.48 10.50
C ALA A 365 38.27 15.75 9.65
N ALA A 366 39.03 14.83 10.27
CA ALA A 366 40.02 14.00 9.60
C ALA A 366 39.42 12.96 8.63
N ASP A 367 38.21 12.47 8.91
CA ASP A 367 37.48 11.49 8.09
C ASP A 367 36.73 12.11 6.88
N SER A 368 36.89 13.42 6.68
CA SER A 368 36.26 14.17 5.58
C SER A 368 36.42 13.52 4.19
N PRO A 369 37.58 13.01 3.75
CA PRO A 369 37.72 12.45 2.40
C PRO A 369 36.91 11.16 2.19
N GLU A 370 36.75 10.33 3.24
CA GLU A 370 35.95 9.11 3.14
C GLU A 370 34.45 9.42 3.06
N GLU A 371 33.98 10.35 3.89
CA GLU A 371 32.59 10.80 3.87
C GLU A 371 32.24 11.52 2.55
N GLN A 372 33.18 12.29 1.99
CA GLN A 372 33.01 12.94 0.69
C GLN A 372 32.91 11.92 -0.44
N LYS A 373 33.67 10.82 -0.38
CA LYS A 373 33.54 9.70 -1.33
C LYS A 373 32.18 9.01 -1.20
N LYS A 374 31.69 8.76 0.02
CA LYS A 374 30.36 8.18 0.26
C LYS A 374 29.24 9.07 -0.31
N LEU A 375 29.33 10.39 -0.11
CA LEU A 375 28.37 11.34 -0.66
C LEU A 375 28.41 11.40 -2.19
N GLN A 376 29.59 11.38 -2.79
CA GLN A 376 29.72 11.32 -4.25
C GLN A 376 29.06 10.07 -4.85
N GLN A 377 29.23 8.91 -4.21
CA GLN A 377 28.57 7.67 -4.61
C GLN A 377 27.05 7.77 -4.49
N LEU A 378 26.55 8.36 -3.40
CA LEU A 378 25.12 8.60 -3.19
C LEU A 378 24.54 9.54 -4.27
N ILE A 379 25.24 10.63 -4.60
CA ILE A 379 24.85 11.56 -5.67
C ILE A 379 24.82 10.85 -7.03
N ALA A 380 25.82 10.02 -7.33
CA ALA A 380 25.86 9.26 -8.57
C ALA A 380 24.68 8.29 -8.67
N ARG A 381 24.37 7.57 -7.58
CA ARG A 381 23.18 6.70 -7.51
C ARG A 381 21.89 7.49 -7.72
N TYR A 382 21.71 8.61 -7.01
CA TYR A 382 20.54 9.50 -7.18
C TYR A 382 20.37 9.94 -8.63
N LYS A 383 21.43 10.45 -9.27
CA LYS A 383 21.40 10.92 -10.65
C LYS A 383 21.00 9.84 -11.64
N ASN A 384 21.40 8.59 -11.41
CA ASN A 384 21.03 7.46 -12.25
C ASN A 384 19.59 6.99 -11.98
N LEU A 385 19.12 7.12 -10.74
CA LEU A 385 17.79 6.69 -10.32
C LEU A 385 16.68 7.57 -10.89
N ILE A 386 16.91 8.89 -11.02
CA ILE A 386 15.89 9.83 -11.54
C ILE A 386 15.38 9.43 -12.93
N PRO A 387 16.24 9.22 -13.96
CA PRO A 387 15.79 8.73 -15.26
C PRO A 387 15.07 7.38 -15.19
N THR A 388 15.49 6.49 -14.28
CA THR A 388 14.83 5.18 -14.08
C THR A 388 13.41 5.36 -13.52
N ILE A 389 13.20 6.25 -12.56
CA ILE A 389 11.87 6.61 -12.04
C ILE A 389 11.01 7.18 -13.18
N GLU A 390 11.52 8.16 -13.93
CA GLU A 390 10.79 8.80 -15.04
C GLU A 390 10.36 7.80 -16.12
N MET A 391 11.26 6.89 -16.50
CA MET A 391 10.95 5.81 -17.44
C MET A 391 9.91 4.83 -16.86
N THR A 392 9.99 4.54 -15.56
CA THR A 392 9.04 3.65 -14.87
C THR A 392 7.66 4.29 -14.74
N VAL A 393 7.56 5.62 -14.55
CA VAL A 393 6.29 6.36 -14.60
C VAL A 393 5.60 6.16 -15.95
N THR A 394 6.32 6.38 -17.04
CA THR A 394 5.79 6.19 -18.41
C THR A 394 5.32 4.75 -18.62
N ARG A 395 6.12 3.76 -18.16
CA ARG A 395 5.76 2.34 -18.26
C ARG A 395 4.56 1.95 -17.39
N THR A 396 4.40 2.59 -16.24
CA THR A 396 3.26 2.39 -15.32
C THR A 396 1.94 2.86 -15.95
N GLU A 397 1.97 3.95 -16.74
CA GLU A 397 0.79 4.40 -17.49
C GLU A 397 0.36 3.38 -18.55
N LEU A 398 1.32 2.80 -19.27
CA LEU A 398 1.05 1.71 -20.21
C LEU A 398 0.44 0.50 -19.49
N TYR A 399 1.06 0.05 -18.39
CA TYR A 399 0.55 -1.09 -17.60
C TYR A 399 -0.86 -0.82 -17.06
N THR A 400 -1.17 0.41 -16.63
CA THR A 400 -2.53 0.79 -16.21
C THR A 400 -3.55 0.50 -17.32
N LYS A 401 -3.25 0.87 -18.57
CA LYS A 401 -4.11 0.60 -19.72
C LYS A 401 -4.21 -0.91 -20.00
N CYS A 402 -3.11 -1.65 -19.90
CA CYS A 402 -3.09 -3.10 -20.09
C CYS A 402 -3.92 -3.86 -19.04
N TYR A 403 -3.84 -3.47 -17.76
CA TYR A 403 -4.63 -4.08 -16.68
C TYR A 403 -6.11 -3.73 -16.77
N SER A 404 -6.45 -2.50 -17.16
CA SER A 404 -7.84 -2.10 -17.43
C SER A 404 -8.43 -2.94 -18.57
N TYR A 405 -7.69 -3.07 -19.67
CA TYR A 405 -8.08 -3.94 -20.79
C TYR A 405 -8.28 -5.40 -20.35
N ARG A 406 -7.36 -5.97 -19.55
CA ARG A 406 -7.50 -7.34 -19.02
C ARG A 406 -8.79 -7.52 -18.21
N LYS A 407 -9.15 -6.54 -17.39
CA LYS A 407 -10.38 -6.59 -16.59
C LYS A 407 -11.62 -6.59 -17.49
N GLU A 408 -11.69 -5.64 -18.43
CA GLU A 408 -12.80 -5.52 -19.39
C GLU A 408 -12.96 -6.78 -20.25
N VAL A 409 -11.84 -7.31 -20.78
CA VAL A 409 -11.84 -8.56 -21.57
C VAL A 409 -12.35 -9.74 -20.74
N LYS A 410 -11.89 -9.87 -19.49
CA LYS A 410 -12.31 -10.97 -18.62
C LYS A 410 -13.82 -10.92 -18.32
N GLU A 411 -14.36 -9.74 -18.08
CA GLU A 411 -15.81 -9.55 -17.90
C GLU A 411 -16.59 -9.96 -19.14
N VAL A 412 -16.14 -9.55 -20.33
CA VAL A 412 -16.77 -9.92 -21.60
C VAL A 412 -16.66 -11.43 -21.88
N CYS A 413 -15.48 -12.03 -21.68
CA CYS A 413 -15.29 -13.47 -21.88
C CYS A 413 -16.21 -14.29 -20.96
N ASN A 414 -16.35 -13.91 -19.69
CA ASN A 414 -17.28 -14.59 -18.77
C ASN A 414 -18.74 -14.49 -19.25
N LEU A 415 -19.15 -13.35 -19.82
CA LEU A 415 -20.50 -13.19 -20.38
C LEU A 415 -20.69 -14.05 -21.64
N LEU A 416 -19.67 -14.14 -22.50
CA LEU A 416 -19.70 -14.99 -23.71
C LEU A 416 -19.75 -16.48 -23.35
N GLU A 417 -19.03 -16.90 -22.32
CA GLU A 417 -19.08 -18.27 -21.79
C GLU A 417 -20.49 -18.64 -21.32
N GLN A 418 -21.18 -17.73 -20.61
CA GLN A 418 -22.58 -17.94 -20.21
C GLN A 418 -23.53 -18.10 -21.41
N VAL A 419 -23.27 -17.40 -22.52
CA VAL A 419 -24.03 -17.57 -23.78
C VAL A 419 -23.77 -18.96 -24.36
N CYS A 420 -22.54 -19.46 -24.34
CA CYS A 420 -22.19 -20.82 -24.76
C CYS A 420 -22.91 -21.88 -23.92
N GLU A 421 -22.82 -21.77 -22.59
CA GLU A 421 -23.36 -22.75 -21.62
C GLU A 421 -24.89 -22.83 -21.59
N SER A 422 -25.59 -21.83 -22.16
CA SER A 422 -27.06 -21.84 -22.23
C SER A 422 -27.60 -23.10 -22.89
N ALA A 423 -28.37 -23.90 -22.15
CA ALA A 423 -28.93 -25.13 -22.68
C ALA A 423 -30.02 -24.84 -23.72
N LEU A 424 -30.02 -25.57 -24.84
CA LEU A 424 -31.12 -25.56 -25.80
C LEU A 424 -32.38 -26.17 -25.16
N PRO A 425 -33.49 -25.42 -25.04
CA PRO A 425 -34.76 -25.98 -24.59
C PRO A 425 -35.28 -27.01 -25.60
N LYS A 426 -35.87 -28.10 -25.11
CA LYS A 426 -36.44 -29.14 -25.99
C LYS A 426 -37.85 -28.75 -26.44
N PRO A 427 -38.15 -28.77 -27.74
CA PRO A 427 -39.45 -28.35 -28.25
C PRO A 427 -40.56 -29.36 -27.94
N GLU A 428 -41.74 -28.83 -27.60
CA GLU A 428 -42.96 -29.60 -27.32
C GLU A 428 -43.96 -29.59 -28.48
N THR A 429 -44.03 -28.50 -29.22
CA THR A 429 -44.99 -28.27 -30.30
C THR A 429 -44.35 -27.44 -31.40
N LEU A 430 -44.95 -27.43 -32.60
CA LEU A 430 -44.49 -26.56 -33.69
C LEU A 430 -44.50 -25.07 -33.30
N ALA A 431 -45.51 -24.62 -32.57
CA ALA A 431 -45.60 -23.23 -32.10
C ALA A 431 -44.49 -22.89 -31.08
N SER A 432 -44.21 -23.81 -30.15
CA SER A 432 -43.07 -23.69 -29.22
C SER A 432 -41.75 -23.67 -30.00
N MET A 433 -41.64 -24.46 -31.07
CA MET A 433 -40.47 -24.48 -31.94
C MET A 433 -40.22 -23.12 -32.62
N ASP A 434 -41.27 -22.52 -33.19
CA ASP A 434 -41.19 -21.20 -33.81
C ASP A 434 -40.80 -20.11 -32.80
N GLN A 435 -41.31 -20.21 -31.58
CA GLN A 435 -40.94 -19.30 -30.49
C GLN A 435 -39.46 -19.45 -30.11
N LEU A 436 -38.96 -20.68 -29.97
CA LEU A 436 -37.54 -20.94 -29.69
C LEU A 436 -36.63 -20.44 -30.80
N ILE A 437 -37.03 -20.61 -32.08
CA ILE A 437 -36.31 -20.06 -33.22
C ILE A 437 -36.24 -18.53 -33.12
N ARG A 438 -37.36 -17.84 -32.87
CA ARG A 438 -37.37 -16.37 -32.71
C ARG A 438 -36.50 -15.88 -31.56
N GLN A 439 -36.53 -16.58 -30.43
CA GLN A 439 -35.66 -16.28 -29.28
C GLN A 439 -34.18 -16.42 -29.66
N GLN A 440 -33.82 -17.50 -30.34
CA GLN A 440 -32.45 -17.73 -30.78
C GLN A 440 -32.01 -16.75 -31.88
N GLU A 441 -32.89 -16.38 -32.82
CA GLU A 441 -32.62 -15.32 -33.80
C GLU A 441 -32.38 -13.96 -33.12
N THR A 442 -33.11 -13.67 -32.05
CA THR A 442 -32.88 -12.47 -31.23
C THR A 442 -31.51 -12.53 -30.55
N ALA A 443 -31.09 -13.69 -30.03
CA ALA A 443 -29.77 -13.86 -29.44
C ALA A 443 -28.64 -13.65 -30.47
N VAL A 444 -28.80 -14.17 -31.71
CA VAL A 444 -27.86 -13.89 -32.81
C VAL A 444 -27.81 -12.40 -33.12
N ALA A 445 -28.96 -11.74 -33.24
CA ALA A 445 -29.00 -10.30 -33.53
C ALA A 445 -28.35 -9.45 -32.41
N GLN A 446 -28.49 -9.87 -31.15
CA GLN A 446 -27.80 -9.23 -30.02
C GLN A 446 -26.29 -9.40 -30.11
N LEU A 447 -25.78 -10.58 -30.48
CA LEU A 447 -24.35 -10.76 -30.76
C LEU A 447 -23.91 -9.88 -31.94
N ASP A 448 -24.63 -9.87 -33.05
CA ASP A 448 -24.30 -9.00 -34.20
C ASP A 448 -24.20 -7.52 -33.81
N ALA A 449 -25.08 -7.05 -32.93
CA ALA A 449 -25.02 -5.68 -32.39
C ALA A 449 -23.75 -5.42 -31.56
N GLN A 450 -23.22 -6.43 -30.86
CA GLN A 450 -21.98 -6.33 -30.07
C GLN A 450 -20.70 -6.52 -30.90
N ARG A 451 -20.80 -6.98 -32.15
CA ARG A 451 -19.64 -7.26 -33.02
C ARG A 451 -18.69 -6.06 -33.14
N GLY A 452 -19.25 -4.85 -33.29
CA GLY A 452 -18.45 -3.61 -33.37
C GLY A 452 -17.63 -3.36 -32.10
N ASN A 453 -18.23 -3.60 -30.93
CA ASN A 453 -17.56 -3.44 -29.63
C ASN A 453 -16.42 -4.44 -29.46
N ILE A 454 -16.65 -5.71 -29.83
CA ILE A 454 -15.61 -6.76 -29.76
C ILE A 454 -14.45 -6.47 -30.71
N VAL A 455 -14.74 -6.05 -31.95
CA VAL A 455 -13.70 -5.66 -32.91
C VAL A 455 -12.89 -4.48 -32.37
N SER A 456 -13.54 -3.50 -31.75
CA SER A 456 -12.87 -2.37 -31.10
C SER A 456 -11.96 -2.82 -29.95
N MET A 457 -12.43 -3.72 -29.08
CA MET A 457 -11.62 -4.29 -27.99
C MET A 457 -10.42 -5.09 -28.52
N LEU A 458 -10.61 -5.92 -29.55
CA LEU A 458 -9.51 -6.64 -30.20
C LEU A 458 -8.48 -5.68 -30.80
N GLN A 459 -8.93 -4.60 -31.42
CA GLN A 459 -8.06 -3.57 -31.98
C GLN A 459 -7.29 -2.84 -30.87
N GLN A 460 -7.95 -2.47 -29.78
CA GLN A 460 -7.32 -1.86 -28.60
C GLN A 460 -6.22 -2.77 -28.03
N GLY A 461 -6.48 -4.07 -27.86
CA GLY A 461 -5.47 -5.02 -27.37
C GLY A 461 -4.29 -5.19 -28.35
N LYS A 462 -4.55 -5.17 -29.67
CA LYS A 462 -3.49 -5.18 -30.70
C LYS A 462 -2.65 -3.90 -30.67
N ASP A 463 -3.27 -2.75 -30.46
CA ASP A 463 -2.58 -1.46 -30.37
C ASP A 463 -1.72 -1.38 -29.09
N LEU A 464 -2.23 -1.85 -27.95
CA LEU A 464 -1.44 -1.98 -26.72
C LEU A 464 -0.24 -2.91 -26.93
N SER A 465 -0.42 -4.00 -27.69
CA SER A 465 0.64 -4.99 -27.96
C SER A 465 1.73 -4.49 -28.93
N LYS A 466 1.57 -3.33 -29.58
CA LYS A 466 2.60 -2.73 -30.45
C LYS A 466 3.77 -2.18 -29.63
N ASP A 467 3.51 -1.75 -28.40
CA ASP A 467 4.57 -1.30 -27.50
C ASP A 467 5.36 -2.51 -26.99
N LYS A 468 6.68 -2.48 -27.17
CA LYS A 468 7.59 -3.56 -26.72
C LYS A 468 7.60 -3.71 -25.19
N SER A 469 7.20 -2.67 -24.46
CA SER A 469 7.15 -2.67 -23.00
C SER A 469 5.84 -3.21 -22.47
N ALA A 470 4.85 -3.51 -23.32
CA ALA A 470 3.57 -4.06 -22.88
C ALA A 470 3.74 -5.48 -22.29
N PRO A 471 3.01 -5.84 -21.23
CA PRO A 471 3.02 -7.18 -20.66
C PRO A 471 2.62 -8.27 -21.67
N GLU A 472 3.16 -9.47 -21.51
CA GLU A 472 2.91 -10.58 -22.45
C GLU A 472 1.45 -11.04 -22.41
N PHE A 473 0.81 -10.97 -21.23
CA PHE A 473 -0.58 -11.36 -21.03
C PHE A 473 -1.56 -10.62 -21.96
N VAL A 474 -1.23 -9.41 -22.46
CA VAL A 474 -2.14 -8.64 -23.33
C VAL A 474 -2.44 -9.42 -24.62
N LYS A 475 -1.42 -10.08 -25.19
CA LYS A 475 -1.58 -10.92 -26.39
C LYS A 475 -2.46 -12.14 -26.10
N GLU A 476 -2.31 -12.73 -24.91
CA GLU A 476 -3.15 -13.83 -24.46
C GLU A 476 -4.60 -13.40 -24.27
N GLN A 477 -4.84 -12.20 -23.70
CA GLN A 477 -6.18 -11.64 -23.56
C GLN A 477 -6.84 -11.38 -24.93
N VAL A 478 -6.10 -10.83 -25.91
CA VAL A 478 -6.60 -10.67 -27.29
C VAL A 478 -7.01 -12.02 -27.88
N LYS A 479 -6.14 -13.03 -27.75
CA LYS A 479 -6.40 -14.38 -28.25
C LYS A 479 -7.61 -15.03 -27.56
N SER A 480 -7.74 -14.87 -26.24
CA SER A 480 -8.87 -15.36 -25.46
C SER A 480 -10.17 -14.71 -25.92
N LEU A 481 -10.21 -13.37 -26.02
CA LEU A 481 -11.40 -12.66 -26.51
C LEU A 481 -11.82 -13.12 -27.91
N GLU A 482 -10.85 -13.25 -28.83
CA GLU A 482 -11.12 -13.74 -30.19
C GLU A 482 -11.66 -15.17 -30.19
N THR A 483 -11.12 -16.04 -29.34
CA THR A 483 -11.55 -17.44 -29.23
C THR A 483 -12.96 -17.54 -28.65
N GLU A 484 -13.21 -16.91 -27.50
CA GLU A 484 -14.51 -16.94 -26.82
C GLU A 484 -15.60 -16.29 -27.67
N TRP A 485 -15.29 -15.18 -28.36
CA TRP A 485 -16.22 -14.55 -29.29
C TRP A 485 -16.64 -15.49 -30.43
N ASN A 486 -15.66 -16.10 -31.09
CA ASN A 486 -15.93 -17.02 -32.19
C ASN A 486 -16.70 -18.25 -31.71
N GLN A 487 -16.36 -18.77 -30.53
CA GLN A 487 -17.06 -19.89 -29.92
C GLN A 487 -18.52 -19.54 -29.59
N ALA A 488 -18.77 -18.40 -28.95
CA ALA A 488 -20.14 -17.95 -28.62
C ALA A 488 -20.97 -17.69 -29.87
N TYR A 489 -20.40 -17.05 -30.89
CA TYR A 489 -21.08 -16.78 -32.15
C TYR A 489 -21.44 -18.07 -32.89
N ASN A 490 -20.46 -18.97 -33.09
CA ASN A 490 -20.68 -20.24 -33.78
C ASN A 490 -21.66 -21.14 -33.02
N THR A 491 -21.51 -21.26 -31.69
CA THR A 491 -22.42 -22.05 -30.86
C THR A 491 -23.85 -21.52 -30.95
N THR A 492 -24.05 -20.19 -30.92
CA THR A 492 -25.38 -19.57 -31.04
C THR A 492 -25.99 -19.82 -32.42
N LEU A 493 -25.19 -19.77 -33.48
CA LEU A 493 -25.62 -20.05 -34.84
C LEU A 493 -25.94 -21.54 -35.07
N ASP A 494 -25.13 -22.44 -34.53
CA ASP A 494 -25.35 -23.88 -34.59
C ASP A 494 -26.63 -24.27 -33.87
N LYS A 495 -26.87 -23.68 -32.68
CA LYS A 495 -28.15 -23.82 -31.95
C LYS A 495 -29.34 -23.39 -32.82
N LEU A 496 -29.24 -22.26 -33.53
CA LEU A 496 -30.28 -21.80 -34.45
C LEU A 496 -30.50 -22.77 -35.63
N ASN A 497 -29.41 -23.24 -36.25
CA ASN A 497 -29.47 -24.17 -37.37
C ASN A 497 -30.07 -25.51 -36.96
N GLN A 498 -29.73 -26.01 -35.76
CA GLN A 498 -30.31 -27.21 -35.19
C GLN A 498 -31.83 -27.06 -34.98
N LEU A 499 -32.26 -25.89 -34.49
CA LEU A 499 -33.68 -25.58 -34.35
C LEU A 499 -34.37 -25.53 -35.73
N LYS A 500 -33.86 -24.78 -36.70
CA LYS A 500 -34.45 -24.72 -38.06
C LYS A 500 -34.49 -26.09 -38.74
N GLY A 501 -33.46 -26.91 -38.57
CA GLY A 501 -33.43 -28.30 -39.04
C GLY A 501 -34.53 -29.15 -38.39
N THR A 502 -34.69 -29.06 -37.07
CA THR A 502 -35.74 -29.77 -36.32
C THR A 502 -37.14 -29.34 -36.75
N GLN A 503 -37.37 -28.03 -36.96
CA GLN A 503 -38.64 -27.50 -37.45
C GLN A 503 -39.00 -28.09 -38.83
N LYS A 504 -38.03 -28.18 -39.74
CA LYS A 504 -38.23 -28.79 -41.07
C LYS A 504 -38.65 -30.26 -40.97
N VAL A 505 -38.01 -31.03 -40.07
CA VAL A 505 -38.40 -32.44 -39.82
C VAL A 505 -39.84 -32.49 -39.29
N TRP A 506 -40.21 -31.59 -38.39
CA TRP A 506 -41.56 -31.49 -37.82
C TRP A 506 -42.63 -31.20 -38.87
N LEU A 507 -42.37 -30.24 -39.77
CA LEU A 507 -43.27 -29.91 -40.89
C LEU A 507 -43.42 -31.10 -41.84
N THR A 508 -42.31 -31.72 -42.24
CA THR A 508 -42.33 -32.88 -43.15
C THR A 508 -43.06 -34.07 -42.52
N TYR A 509 -42.92 -34.28 -41.21
CA TYR A 509 -43.65 -35.30 -40.47
C TYR A 509 -45.17 -35.06 -40.50
N GLN A 510 -45.61 -33.82 -40.26
CA GLN A 510 -47.04 -33.46 -40.31
C GLN A 510 -47.63 -33.60 -41.71
N GLU A 511 -46.90 -33.18 -42.75
CA GLU A 511 -47.30 -33.36 -44.15
C GLU A 511 -47.45 -34.84 -44.51
N GLN A 512 -46.42 -35.65 -44.22
CA GLN A 512 -46.44 -37.09 -44.53
C GLN A 512 -47.56 -37.82 -43.77
N LYS A 513 -47.79 -37.44 -42.51
CA LYS A 513 -48.89 -37.94 -41.69
C LYS A 513 -50.25 -37.60 -42.30
N ALA A 514 -50.47 -36.33 -42.67
CA ALA A 514 -51.72 -35.88 -43.25
C ALA A 514 -52.03 -36.60 -44.57
N GLU A 515 -51.01 -36.83 -45.41
CA GLU A 515 -51.15 -37.56 -46.67
C GLU A 515 -51.60 -39.02 -46.46
N ILE A 516 -50.99 -39.72 -45.49
CA ILE A 516 -51.38 -41.10 -45.13
C ILE A 516 -52.81 -41.13 -44.57
N LEU A 517 -53.15 -40.19 -43.68
CA LEU A 517 -54.48 -40.13 -43.07
C LEU A 517 -55.56 -39.85 -44.13
N ALA A 518 -55.33 -38.96 -45.09
CA ALA A 518 -56.26 -38.69 -46.18
C ALA A 518 -56.46 -39.92 -47.07
N LEU A 519 -55.41 -40.68 -47.35
CA LEU A 519 -55.51 -41.94 -48.08
C LEU A 519 -56.31 -43.00 -47.31
N LEU A 520 -56.05 -43.13 -46.01
CA LEU A 520 -56.80 -44.02 -45.12
C LEU A 520 -58.29 -43.63 -45.08
N GLU A 521 -58.61 -42.36 -44.88
CA GLU A 521 -60.00 -41.87 -44.86
C GLU A 521 -60.72 -42.15 -46.19
N ARG A 522 -60.05 -41.91 -47.33
CA ARG A 522 -60.59 -42.26 -48.65
C ARG A 522 -60.82 -43.76 -48.78
N ALA A 523 -59.84 -44.58 -48.38
CA ALA A 523 -59.93 -46.03 -48.49
C ALA A 523 -61.05 -46.62 -47.62
N GLU A 524 -61.14 -46.17 -46.37
CA GLU A 524 -62.17 -46.57 -45.42
C GLU A 524 -63.55 -46.14 -45.89
N GLU A 525 -63.71 -44.93 -46.45
CA GLU A 525 -64.99 -44.47 -46.97
C GLU A 525 -65.43 -45.27 -48.19
N GLU A 526 -64.54 -45.52 -49.16
CA GLU A 526 -64.88 -46.37 -50.28
C GLU A 526 -65.15 -47.83 -49.85
N LEU A 527 -64.55 -48.33 -48.76
CA LEU A 527 -64.85 -49.67 -48.23
C LEU A 527 -66.24 -49.75 -47.59
N ARG A 528 -66.75 -48.64 -47.02
CA ARG A 528 -68.12 -48.56 -46.51
C ARG A 528 -69.16 -48.57 -47.63
N GLN A 529 -68.82 -48.08 -48.81
CA GLN A 529 -69.71 -48.08 -49.96
C GLN A 529 -69.96 -49.52 -50.43
N VAL A 530 -71.19 -50.00 -50.27
CA VAL A 530 -71.59 -51.35 -50.72
C VAL A 530 -71.94 -51.28 -52.20
N GLY A 531 -71.03 -51.75 -53.05
CA GLY A 531 -71.30 -51.91 -54.48
C GLY A 531 -72.33 -53.02 -54.75
N GLY A 532 -73.40 -52.67 -55.47
CA GLY A 532 -74.40 -53.63 -55.94
C GLY A 532 -73.84 -54.41 -57.13
N GLY A 533 -73.56 -55.70 -56.94
CA GLY A 533 -72.97 -56.60 -57.96
C GLY A 533 -73.88 -56.94 -59.16
N ALA A 534 -74.89 -56.11 -59.44
CA ALA A 534 -75.95 -56.34 -60.40
C ALA A 534 -75.62 -55.90 -61.84
N SER A 535 -74.39 -55.44 -62.11
CA SER A 535 -73.93 -55.06 -63.45
C SER A 535 -72.45 -55.40 -63.62
N SER A 536 -72.10 -56.00 -64.77
CA SER A 536 -70.72 -56.38 -65.10
C SER A 536 -69.81 -55.16 -65.18
N ARG A 537 -70.30 -54.07 -65.80
CA ARG A 537 -69.57 -52.80 -65.90
C ARG A 537 -69.29 -52.17 -64.54
N HIS A 538 -70.27 -52.14 -63.66
CA HIS A 538 -70.10 -51.58 -62.31
C HIS A 538 -69.12 -52.41 -61.47
N VAL A 539 -69.19 -53.75 -61.55
CA VAL A 539 -68.22 -54.63 -60.88
C VAL A 539 -66.80 -54.43 -61.43
N ALA A 540 -66.64 -54.24 -62.74
CA ALA A 540 -65.34 -53.97 -63.36
C ALA A 540 -64.77 -52.60 -62.97
N ASP A 541 -65.60 -51.55 -62.91
CA ASP A 541 -65.19 -50.22 -62.49
C ASP A 541 -64.85 -50.17 -60.98
N GLU A 542 -65.66 -50.83 -60.13
CA GLU A 542 -65.38 -50.98 -58.70
C GLU A 542 -64.11 -51.81 -58.46
N LEU A 543 -63.91 -52.91 -59.21
CA LEU A 543 -62.69 -53.72 -59.13
C LEU A 543 -61.45 -52.88 -59.50
N ARG A 544 -61.51 -52.11 -60.59
CA ARG A 544 -60.40 -51.23 -61.00
C ARG A 544 -60.08 -50.21 -59.92
N SER A 545 -61.10 -49.53 -59.40
CA SER A 545 -60.94 -48.55 -58.31
C SER A 545 -60.32 -49.19 -57.06
N LYS A 546 -60.77 -50.37 -56.64
CA LYS A 546 -60.18 -51.09 -55.49
C LYS A 546 -58.77 -51.62 -55.74
N GLN A 547 -58.44 -52.00 -56.96
CA GLN A 547 -57.07 -52.38 -57.34
C GLN A 547 -56.13 -51.16 -57.30
N GLU A 548 -56.55 -50.02 -57.85
CA GLU A 548 -55.79 -48.75 -57.77
C GLU A 548 -55.58 -48.33 -56.31
N LEU A 549 -56.63 -48.40 -55.48
CA LEU A 549 -56.55 -48.12 -54.05
C LEU A 549 -55.63 -49.10 -53.32
N SER A 550 -55.68 -50.40 -53.66
CA SER A 550 -54.77 -51.40 -53.08
C SER A 550 -53.31 -51.13 -53.43
N VAL A 551 -53.02 -50.66 -54.65
CA VAL A 551 -51.66 -50.27 -55.06
C VAL A 551 -51.21 -49.05 -54.25
N ALA A 552 -52.05 -48.02 -54.16
CA ALA A 552 -51.74 -46.82 -53.38
C ALA A 552 -51.52 -47.14 -51.89
N LEU A 553 -52.33 -48.01 -51.29
CA LEU A 553 -52.16 -48.43 -49.89
C LEU A 553 -50.90 -49.29 -49.67
N ARG A 554 -50.51 -50.13 -50.63
CA ARG A 554 -49.22 -50.84 -50.57
C ARG A 554 -48.05 -49.87 -50.62
N GLU A 555 -48.07 -48.92 -51.55
CA GLU A 555 -47.05 -47.87 -51.64
C GLU A 555 -46.99 -47.05 -50.35
N ALA A 556 -48.15 -46.71 -49.77
CA ALA A 556 -48.21 -46.01 -48.49
C ALA A 556 -47.63 -46.84 -47.33
N THR A 557 -47.86 -48.14 -47.31
CA THR A 557 -47.34 -49.04 -46.26
C THR A 557 -45.84 -49.27 -46.39
N GLU A 558 -45.31 -49.40 -47.61
CA GLU A 558 -43.90 -49.68 -47.85
C GLU A 558 -43.02 -48.43 -47.79
N ASN A 559 -43.45 -47.35 -48.43
CA ASN A 559 -42.63 -46.14 -48.61
C ASN A 559 -43.04 -45.02 -47.65
N MET A 560 -44.31 -44.62 -47.65
CA MET A 560 -44.76 -43.45 -46.88
C MET A 560 -44.67 -43.70 -45.37
N LEU A 561 -45.10 -44.87 -44.90
CA LEU A 561 -45.03 -45.27 -43.49
C LEU A 561 -43.59 -45.46 -43.01
N ARG A 562 -42.72 -46.02 -43.86
CA ARG A 562 -41.27 -46.11 -43.55
C ARG A 562 -40.69 -44.72 -43.37
N ARG A 563 -40.97 -43.79 -44.29
CA ARG A 563 -40.56 -42.39 -44.18
C ARG A 563 -41.15 -41.72 -42.94
N LEU A 564 -42.41 -41.97 -42.60
CA LEU A 564 -43.06 -41.46 -41.39
C LEU A 564 -42.36 -41.98 -40.11
N ARG A 565 -41.97 -43.26 -40.08
CA ARG A 565 -41.20 -43.85 -38.97
C ARG A 565 -39.82 -43.21 -38.83
N ASP A 566 -39.10 -43.00 -39.93
CA ASP A 566 -37.79 -42.35 -39.92
C ASP A 566 -37.89 -40.90 -39.42
N LEU A 567 -38.86 -40.14 -39.93
CA LEU A 567 -39.15 -38.78 -39.46
C LEU A 567 -39.56 -38.76 -37.97
N GLY A 568 -40.43 -39.69 -37.56
CA GLY A 568 -40.85 -39.83 -36.17
C GLY A 568 -39.69 -40.15 -35.22
N SER A 569 -38.79 -41.05 -35.60
CA SER A 569 -37.57 -41.37 -34.84
C SER A 569 -36.67 -40.15 -34.68
N ASN A 570 -36.44 -39.40 -35.77
CA ASN A 570 -35.67 -38.15 -35.75
C ASN A 570 -36.29 -37.12 -34.80
N LEU A 571 -37.62 -36.98 -34.81
CA LEU A 571 -38.32 -36.10 -33.86
C LEU A 571 -38.21 -36.58 -32.42
N VAL A 572 -38.36 -37.88 -32.15
CA VAL A 572 -38.24 -38.45 -30.81
C VAL A 572 -36.85 -38.20 -30.21
N ALA A 573 -35.80 -38.17 -31.02
CA ALA A 573 -34.44 -37.85 -30.55
C ALA A 573 -34.36 -36.44 -29.93
N VAL A 574 -35.04 -35.46 -30.53
CA VAL A 574 -34.93 -34.03 -30.19
C VAL A 574 -36.13 -33.47 -29.42
N ALA A 575 -37.26 -34.16 -29.39
CA ALA A 575 -38.47 -33.71 -28.72
C ALA A 575 -38.37 -33.74 -27.19
N ALA A 576 -39.21 -32.95 -26.54
CA ALA A 576 -39.42 -33.00 -25.10
C ALA A 576 -39.82 -34.42 -24.63
N PRO A 577 -39.39 -34.88 -23.44
CA PRO A 577 -39.63 -36.23 -22.95
C PRO A 577 -41.10 -36.66 -22.99
N GLU A 578 -42.01 -35.72 -22.70
CA GLU A 578 -43.45 -35.94 -22.67
C GLU A 578 -44.05 -36.21 -24.06
N LYS A 579 -43.42 -35.69 -25.12
CA LYS A 579 -43.91 -35.83 -26.51
C LYS A 579 -43.38 -37.08 -27.20
N LYS A 580 -42.26 -37.63 -26.74
CA LYS A 580 -41.68 -38.87 -27.27
C LYS A 580 -42.70 -40.03 -27.34
N PRO A 581 -43.40 -40.41 -26.25
CA PRO A 581 -44.35 -41.52 -26.31
C PRO A 581 -45.55 -41.23 -27.20
N ILE A 582 -45.95 -39.96 -27.33
CA ILE A 582 -47.08 -39.55 -28.18
C ILE A 582 -46.75 -39.79 -29.65
N ILE A 583 -45.58 -39.35 -30.11
CA ILE A 583 -45.14 -39.52 -31.51
C ILE A 583 -44.98 -41.01 -31.83
N THR A 584 -44.35 -41.78 -30.95
CA THR A 584 -44.16 -43.23 -31.17
C THR A 584 -45.49 -43.97 -31.25
N LYS A 585 -46.43 -43.65 -30.36
CA LYS A 585 -47.78 -44.25 -30.35
C LYS A 585 -48.55 -43.88 -31.63
N GLU A 586 -48.52 -42.62 -32.03
CA GLU A 586 -49.21 -42.13 -33.24
C GLU A 586 -48.71 -42.84 -34.52
N VAL A 587 -47.40 -43.00 -34.68
CA VAL A 587 -46.82 -43.70 -35.84
C VAL A 587 -47.21 -45.20 -35.84
N ALA A 588 -47.27 -45.84 -34.67
CA ALA A 588 -47.70 -47.22 -34.55
C ALA A 588 -49.17 -47.38 -34.94
N GLU A 589 -50.05 -46.55 -34.39
CA GLU A 589 -51.49 -46.59 -34.67
C GLU A 589 -51.81 -46.35 -36.16
N ILE A 590 -51.10 -45.41 -36.81
CA ILE A 590 -51.24 -45.18 -38.26
C ILE A 590 -50.78 -46.42 -39.05
N GLY A 591 -49.69 -47.07 -38.62
CA GLY A 591 -49.18 -48.28 -39.25
C GLY A 591 -50.18 -49.45 -39.17
N ASP A 592 -50.70 -49.71 -37.97
CA ASP A 592 -51.70 -50.77 -37.75
C ASP A 592 -52.97 -50.51 -38.58
N ARG A 593 -53.42 -49.25 -38.63
CA ARG A 593 -54.61 -48.85 -39.38
C ARG A 593 -54.42 -48.99 -40.90
N LEU A 594 -53.23 -48.68 -41.42
CA LEU A 594 -52.85 -48.93 -42.82
C LEU A 594 -52.91 -50.41 -43.17
N GLU A 595 -52.32 -51.26 -42.32
CA GLU A 595 -52.24 -52.71 -42.55
C GLU A 595 -53.63 -53.35 -42.57
N VAL A 596 -54.47 -53.01 -41.59
CA VAL A 596 -55.87 -53.47 -41.53
C VAL A 596 -56.67 -53.02 -42.75
N THR A 597 -56.56 -51.74 -43.13
CA THR A 597 -57.30 -51.19 -44.28
C THR A 597 -56.84 -51.84 -45.60
N LEU A 598 -55.53 -52.03 -45.77
CA LEU A 598 -54.96 -52.72 -46.93
C LEU A 598 -55.49 -54.15 -47.04
N GLN A 599 -55.52 -54.89 -45.93
CA GLN A 599 -56.06 -56.24 -45.92
C GLN A 599 -57.53 -56.26 -46.35
N GLN A 600 -58.36 -55.36 -45.80
CA GLN A 600 -59.78 -55.26 -46.16
C GLN A 600 -59.99 -54.91 -47.64
N VAL A 601 -59.21 -53.98 -48.20
CA VAL A 601 -59.26 -53.67 -49.65
C VAL A 601 -58.86 -54.88 -50.48
N GLN A 602 -57.79 -55.60 -50.12
CA GLN A 602 -57.36 -56.81 -50.84
C GLN A 602 -58.41 -57.92 -50.80
N GLU A 603 -59.02 -58.17 -49.64
CA GLU A 603 -60.12 -59.12 -49.50
C GLU A 603 -61.30 -58.72 -50.40
N ARG A 604 -61.64 -57.43 -50.46
CA ARG A 604 -62.69 -56.92 -51.36
C ARG A 604 -62.31 -57.07 -52.83
N VAL A 605 -61.06 -56.82 -53.22
CA VAL A 605 -60.54 -57.06 -54.58
C VAL A 605 -60.73 -58.53 -54.96
N VAL A 606 -60.33 -59.47 -54.11
CA VAL A 606 -60.50 -60.92 -54.37
C VAL A 606 -61.97 -61.29 -54.56
N VAL A 607 -62.88 -60.70 -53.78
CA VAL A 607 -64.32 -60.91 -53.95
C VAL A 607 -64.79 -60.35 -55.30
N LEU A 608 -64.37 -59.14 -55.66
CA LEU A 608 -64.74 -58.49 -56.92
C LEU A 608 -64.13 -59.21 -58.14
N GLU A 609 -62.91 -59.73 -58.06
CA GLU A 609 -62.28 -60.55 -59.11
C GLU A 609 -63.08 -61.83 -59.36
N LYS A 610 -63.51 -62.51 -58.29
CA LYS A 610 -64.39 -63.68 -58.40
C LYS A 610 -65.73 -63.33 -59.02
N LEU A 611 -66.33 -62.20 -58.65
CA LEU A 611 -67.59 -61.73 -59.23
C LEU A 611 -67.43 -61.34 -60.71
N ALA A 612 -66.36 -60.63 -61.07
CA ALA A 612 -66.04 -60.28 -62.44
C ALA A 612 -65.80 -61.53 -63.29
N ALA A 613 -65.06 -62.52 -62.79
CA ALA A 613 -64.83 -63.78 -63.48
C ALA A 613 -66.13 -64.55 -63.73
N ARG A 614 -67.05 -64.57 -62.75
CA ARG A 614 -68.38 -65.18 -62.93
C ARG A 614 -69.21 -64.45 -63.98
N TRP A 615 -69.20 -63.11 -63.98
CA TRP A 615 -69.86 -62.31 -65.03
C TRP A 615 -69.27 -62.58 -66.42
N THR A 616 -67.94 -62.60 -66.56
CA THR A 616 -67.26 -62.90 -67.83
C THR A 616 -67.56 -64.32 -68.31
N ASN A 617 -67.54 -65.30 -67.42
CA ASN A 617 -67.86 -66.70 -67.75
C ASN A 617 -69.32 -66.84 -68.20
N LEU A 618 -70.25 -66.23 -67.46
CA LEU A 618 -71.67 -66.22 -67.84
C LEU A 618 -71.88 -65.57 -69.21
N GLN A 619 -71.25 -64.42 -69.48
CA GLN A 619 -71.33 -63.75 -70.78
C GLN A 619 -70.74 -64.61 -71.92
N ALA A 620 -69.60 -65.27 -71.68
CA ALA A 620 -68.96 -66.15 -72.68
C ALA A 620 -69.81 -67.39 -72.99
N GLU A 621 -70.37 -68.05 -71.98
CA GLU A 621 -71.24 -69.20 -72.14
C GLU A 621 -72.57 -68.83 -72.81
N VAL A 622 -73.19 -67.70 -72.43
CA VAL A 622 -74.38 -67.16 -73.10
C VAL A 622 -74.09 -66.85 -74.57
N ALA A 623 -72.96 -66.22 -74.88
CA ALA A 623 -72.55 -65.96 -76.25
C ALA A 623 -72.30 -67.26 -77.04
N GLY A 624 -71.67 -68.27 -76.42
CA GLY A 624 -71.44 -69.58 -77.03
C GLY A 624 -72.74 -70.33 -77.33
N VAL A 625 -73.70 -70.33 -76.41
CA VAL A 625 -75.05 -70.90 -76.63
C VAL A 625 -75.78 -70.13 -77.73
N LYS A 626 -75.67 -68.80 -77.75
CA LYS A 626 -76.26 -67.95 -78.79
C LYS A 626 -75.73 -68.26 -80.18
N ALA A 627 -74.41 -68.34 -80.34
CA ALA A 627 -73.78 -68.73 -81.60
C ALA A 627 -74.27 -70.12 -82.06
N TRP A 628 -74.27 -71.10 -81.16
CA TRP A 628 -74.79 -72.44 -81.46
C TRP A 628 -76.27 -72.42 -81.87
N SER A 629 -77.12 -71.64 -81.18
CA SER A 629 -78.56 -71.57 -81.49
C SER A 629 -78.85 -71.02 -82.89
N VAL A 630 -77.93 -70.24 -83.47
CA VAL A 630 -78.02 -69.72 -84.83
C VAL A 630 -77.49 -70.75 -85.86
N GLU A 631 -76.46 -71.52 -85.51
CA GLU A 631 -75.85 -72.53 -86.39
C GLU A 631 -76.66 -73.85 -86.43
N ALA A 632 -77.31 -74.22 -85.32
CA ALA A 632 -78.07 -75.46 -85.18
C ALA A 632 -79.20 -75.60 -86.22
N PRO A 633 -80.04 -74.59 -86.51
CA PRO A 633 -81.06 -74.68 -87.57
C PRO A 633 -80.48 -74.98 -88.96
N ALA A 634 -79.34 -74.38 -89.31
CA ALA A 634 -78.65 -74.63 -90.58
C ALA A 634 -78.13 -76.08 -90.65
N THR A 635 -77.63 -76.60 -89.52
CA THR A 635 -77.19 -77.99 -89.42
C THR A 635 -78.38 -78.96 -89.56
N VAL A 636 -79.53 -78.63 -88.95
CA VAL A 636 -80.81 -79.37 -89.07
C VAL A 636 -81.36 -79.33 -90.50
N GLN A 637 -81.19 -78.22 -91.23
CA GLN A 637 -81.54 -78.16 -92.67
C GLN A 637 -80.57 -79.02 -93.51
N SER A 638 -79.26 -79.00 -93.21
CA SER A 638 -78.30 -79.82 -93.95
C SER A 638 -78.55 -81.33 -93.82
N LEU A 639 -79.16 -81.79 -92.72
CA LEU A 639 -79.59 -83.18 -92.54
C LEU A 639 -80.72 -83.58 -93.51
N GLN A 640 -81.58 -82.63 -93.89
CA GLN A 640 -82.65 -82.88 -94.87
C GLN A 640 -82.08 -83.08 -96.27
N SER A 641 -81.03 -82.32 -96.64
CA SER A 641 -80.43 -82.33 -97.98
C SER A 641 -79.27 -83.32 -98.16
N LEU A 642 -78.78 -83.96 -97.10
CA LEU A 642 -77.63 -84.87 -97.19
C LEU A 642 -77.94 -86.09 -98.10
N GLU A 643 -77.12 -86.38 -99.10
CA GLU A 643 -77.19 -87.65 -99.86
C GLU A 643 -76.43 -88.75 -99.10
N ALA A 644 -77.01 -89.22 -97.99
CA ALA A 644 -76.46 -90.29 -97.17
C ALA A 644 -77.54 -91.30 -96.77
N SER A 645 -77.14 -92.47 -96.28
CA SER A 645 -78.08 -93.50 -95.85
C SER A 645 -79.01 -92.96 -94.75
N PRO A 646 -80.28 -93.40 -94.67
CA PRO A 646 -81.19 -93.00 -93.59
C PRO A 646 -80.62 -93.28 -92.19
N GLN A 647 -79.72 -94.27 -92.08
CA GLN A 647 -79.08 -94.69 -90.85
C GLN A 647 -77.96 -93.71 -90.42
N ASP A 648 -77.20 -93.16 -91.37
CA ASP A 648 -76.21 -92.10 -91.11
C ASP A 648 -76.86 -90.73 -90.80
N LYS A 649 -78.02 -90.46 -91.41
CA LYS A 649 -78.83 -89.27 -91.06
C LYS A 649 -79.40 -89.38 -89.64
N LEU A 650 -79.86 -90.57 -89.27
CA LEU A 650 -80.38 -90.85 -87.93
C LEU A 650 -79.28 -90.72 -86.86
N SER A 651 -78.07 -91.24 -87.12
CA SER A 651 -76.96 -91.13 -86.17
C SER A 651 -76.51 -89.68 -85.96
N LYS A 652 -76.47 -88.85 -87.01
CA LYS A 652 -76.18 -87.41 -86.90
C LYS A 652 -77.31 -86.62 -86.22
N ALA A 653 -78.59 -86.96 -86.48
CA ALA A 653 -79.72 -86.35 -85.78
C ALA A 653 -79.72 -86.70 -84.28
N GLN A 654 -79.37 -87.93 -83.92
CA GLN A 654 -79.19 -88.35 -82.52
C GLN A 654 -78.01 -87.62 -81.85
N LEU A 655 -76.91 -87.38 -82.57
CA LEU A 655 -75.79 -86.58 -82.08
C LEU A 655 -76.21 -85.11 -81.84
N LEU A 656 -76.98 -84.51 -82.76
CA LEU A 656 -77.55 -83.18 -82.56
C LEU A 656 -78.55 -83.12 -81.39
N GLN A 657 -79.37 -84.16 -81.21
CA GLN A 657 -80.26 -84.28 -80.06
C GLN A 657 -79.46 -84.35 -78.76
N GLN A 658 -78.37 -85.12 -78.72
CA GLN A 658 -77.48 -85.20 -77.57
C GLN A 658 -76.84 -83.83 -77.26
N GLN A 659 -76.40 -83.10 -78.30
CA GLN A 659 -75.89 -81.74 -78.14
C GLN A 659 -76.98 -80.78 -77.63
N LEU A 660 -78.21 -80.89 -78.12
CA LEU A 660 -79.34 -80.09 -77.68
C LEU A 660 -79.68 -80.33 -76.21
N ASP A 661 -79.75 -81.59 -75.78
CA ASP A 661 -80.00 -81.95 -74.38
C ASP A 661 -78.88 -81.43 -73.45
N GLN A 662 -77.63 -81.41 -73.93
CA GLN A 662 -76.51 -80.79 -73.22
C GLN A 662 -76.67 -79.26 -73.13
N ARG A 663 -77.06 -78.59 -74.23
CA ARG A 663 -77.27 -77.13 -74.27
C ARG A 663 -78.48 -76.68 -73.43
N GLU A 664 -79.55 -77.46 -73.39
CA GLU A 664 -80.73 -77.21 -72.54
C GLU A 664 -80.35 -77.25 -71.05
N LYS A 665 -79.57 -78.27 -70.63
CA LYS A 665 -79.03 -78.35 -69.26
C LYS A 665 -78.09 -77.19 -68.93
N LEU A 666 -77.27 -76.78 -69.90
CA LEU A 666 -76.37 -75.63 -69.76
C LEU A 666 -77.16 -74.33 -69.56
N ILE A 667 -78.17 -74.05 -70.38
CA ILE A 667 -79.04 -72.86 -70.23
C ILE A 667 -79.72 -72.83 -68.86
N GLN A 668 -80.27 -73.96 -68.38
CA GLN A 668 -80.84 -74.04 -67.04
C GLN A 668 -79.84 -73.70 -65.93
N THR A 669 -78.57 -74.06 -66.13
CA THR A 669 -77.47 -73.73 -65.20
C THR A 669 -77.11 -72.25 -65.29
N LEU A 670 -77.00 -71.70 -66.50
CA LEU A 670 -76.72 -70.28 -66.76
C LEU A 670 -77.82 -69.36 -66.21
N ASP A 671 -79.09 -69.75 -66.28
CA ASP A 671 -80.18 -68.97 -65.67
C ASP A 671 -80.13 -68.94 -64.15
N LYS A 672 -79.79 -70.06 -63.51
CA LYS A 672 -79.58 -70.07 -62.07
C LYS A 672 -78.41 -69.17 -61.69
N GLU A 673 -77.32 -69.23 -62.44
CA GLU A 673 -76.15 -68.37 -62.21
C GLU A 673 -76.44 -66.89 -62.48
N ALA A 674 -77.18 -66.56 -63.55
CA ALA A 674 -77.65 -65.22 -63.87
C ALA A 674 -78.56 -64.68 -62.76
N GLN A 675 -79.57 -65.45 -62.34
CA GLN A 675 -80.44 -65.09 -61.22
C GLN A 675 -79.64 -64.85 -59.95
N ASP A 676 -78.66 -65.70 -59.64
CA ASP A 676 -77.80 -65.55 -58.47
C ASP A 676 -76.93 -64.29 -58.52
N LEU A 677 -76.41 -63.91 -59.68
CA LEU A 677 -75.59 -62.70 -59.87
C LEU A 677 -76.42 -61.41 -59.81
N ILE A 678 -77.66 -61.44 -60.32
CA ILE A 678 -78.54 -60.26 -60.38
C ILE A 678 -79.49 -60.13 -59.19
N LYS A 679 -79.45 -61.07 -58.21
CA LYS A 679 -80.22 -61.02 -56.96
C LYS A 679 -80.13 -59.68 -56.22
N GLY A 680 -79.06 -58.91 -56.45
CA GLY A 680 -78.78 -57.63 -55.81
C GLY A 680 -79.26 -56.38 -56.55
N GLY A 681 -79.92 -56.47 -57.71
CA GLY A 681 -80.44 -55.28 -58.41
C GLY A 681 -81.05 -55.55 -59.78
N ASP A 682 -82.02 -54.72 -60.17
CA ASP A 682 -82.71 -54.79 -61.46
C ASP A 682 -82.16 -53.71 -62.40
N THR A 683 -80.95 -53.93 -62.91
CA THR A 683 -80.28 -53.03 -63.85
C THR A 683 -80.74 -53.32 -65.30
N GLU A 684 -80.57 -52.36 -66.21
CA GLU A 684 -80.85 -52.58 -67.64
C GLU A 684 -80.05 -53.77 -68.21
N GLU A 685 -78.80 -53.94 -67.77
CA GLU A 685 -77.94 -55.06 -68.16
C GLU A 685 -78.47 -56.40 -67.61
N ALA A 686 -78.98 -56.42 -66.37
CA ALA A 686 -79.64 -57.59 -65.80
C ALA A 686 -80.96 -57.93 -66.53
N GLN A 687 -81.73 -56.91 -66.93
CA GLN A 687 -82.96 -57.09 -67.71
C GLN A 687 -82.65 -57.62 -69.12
N GLN A 688 -81.63 -57.07 -69.78
CA GLN A 688 -81.18 -57.53 -71.09
C GLN A 688 -80.67 -58.98 -71.03
N LEU A 689 -79.86 -59.33 -70.04
CA LEU A 689 -79.38 -60.70 -69.85
C LEU A 689 -80.53 -61.69 -69.59
N LYS A 690 -81.53 -61.32 -68.77
CA LYS A 690 -82.75 -62.12 -68.56
C LYS A 690 -83.52 -62.32 -69.88
N ALA A 691 -83.67 -61.26 -70.67
CA ALA A 691 -84.37 -61.32 -71.96
C ALA A 691 -83.61 -62.20 -72.97
N GLU A 692 -82.28 -62.07 -73.05
CA GLU A 692 -81.44 -62.88 -73.94
C GLU A 692 -81.49 -64.36 -73.56
N LEU A 693 -81.41 -64.70 -72.27
CA LEU A 693 -81.57 -66.09 -71.80
C LEU A 693 -82.96 -66.66 -72.09
N ALA A 694 -84.03 -65.85 -71.96
CA ALA A 694 -85.38 -66.27 -72.30
C ALA A 694 -85.53 -66.56 -73.81
N VAL A 695 -84.95 -65.73 -74.68
CA VAL A 695 -84.93 -65.98 -76.13
C VAL A 695 -84.14 -67.25 -76.46
N LEU A 696 -82.98 -67.47 -75.82
CA LEU A 696 -82.19 -68.68 -76.02
C LEU A 696 -82.95 -69.94 -75.58
N ARG A 697 -83.63 -69.91 -74.43
CA ARG A 697 -84.52 -71.02 -73.99
C ARG A 697 -85.58 -71.35 -75.03
N GLN A 698 -86.24 -70.33 -75.57
CA GLN A 698 -87.28 -70.54 -76.57
C GLN A 698 -86.68 -71.14 -77.85
N SER A 699 -85.58 -70.58 -78.35
CA SER A 699 -84.87 -71.10 -79.54
C SER A 699 -84.45 -72.57 -79.40
N VAL A 700 -83.93 -72.98 -78.24
CA VAL A 700 -83.60 -74.39 -77.97
C VAL A 700 -84.84 -75.27 -77.91
N THR A 701 -85.96 -74.77 -77.40
CA THR A 701 -87.24 -75.49 -77.35
C THR A 701 -87.80 -75.70 -78.76
N ASP A 702 -87.79 -74.65 -79.60
CA ASP A 702 -88.25 -74.72 -80.99
C ASP A 702 -87.37 -75.68 -81.81
N LEU A 703 -86.03 -75.63 -81.62
CA LEU A 703 -85.09 -76.56 -82.23
C LEU A 703 -85.32 -78.01 -81.79
N LYS A 704 -85.71 -78.24 -80.52
CA LYS A 704 -86.03 -79.57 -80.00
C LYS A 704 -87.25 -80.16 -80.68
N GLU A 705 -88.28 -79.35 -80.89
CA GLU A 705 -89.47 -79.75 -81.64
C GLU A 705 -89.13 -80.05 -83.12
N GLN A 706 -88.29 -79.22 -83.73
CA GLN A 706 -87.86 -79.41 -85.12
C GLN A 706 -87.02 -80.68 -85.31
N ILE A 707 -86.06 -80.96 -84.41
CA ILE A 707 -85.23 -82.17 -84.43
C ILE A 707 -86.07 -83.41 -84.10
N ALA A 708 -86.99 -83.35 -83.13
CA ALA A 708 -87.90 -84.46 -82.84
C ALA A 708 -88.83 -84.79 -84.02
N GLY A 709 -89.32 -83.76 -84.72
CA GLY A 709 -90.06 -83.90 -85.98
C GLY A 709 -89.23 -84.56 -87.08
N GLN A 710 -87.95 -84.19 -87.22
CA GLN A 710 -87.05 -84.83 -88.17
C GLN A 710 -86.65 -86.26 -87.77
N ASP A 711 -86.37 -86.53 -86.49
CA ASP A 711 -85.99 -87.85 -85.98
C ASP A 711 -87.14 -88.85 -86.16
N THR A 712 -88.39 -88.44 -85.94
CA THR A 712 -89.57 -89.28 -86.24
C THR A 712 -89.77 -89.53 -87.73
N ALA A 713 -89.51 -88.53 -88.58
CA ALA A 713 -89.53 -88.68 -90.04
C ALA A 713 -88.40 -89.60 -90.55
N LEU A 714 -87.18 -89.45 -90.03
CA LEU A 714 -86.01 -90.27 -90.38
C LEU A 714 -86.15 -91.70 -89.87
N LYS A 715 -86.72 -91.93 -88.67
CA LYS A 715 -87.08 -93.29 -88.19
C LYS A 715 -88.09 -93.97 -89.10
N ARG A 716 -89.12 -93.24 -89.57
CA ARG A 716 -90.09 -93.77 -90.56
C ARG A 716 -89.43 -94.06 -91.91
N GLN A 717 -88.57 -93.16 -92.41
CA GLN A 717 -87.82 -93.39 -93.65
C GLN A 717 -86.83 -94.54 -93.53
N SER A 718 -86.16 -94.72 -92.39
CA SER A 718 -85.27 -95.84 -92.13
C SER A 718 -86.04 -97.18 -92.06
N ALA A 719 -87.23 -97.20 -91.46
CA ALA A 719 -88.11 -98.37 -91.44
C ALA A 719 -88.65 -98.72 -92.85
N LEU A 720 -89.09 -97.72 -93.62
CA LEU A 720 -89.51 -97.88 -95.01
C LEU A 720 -88.36 -98.33 -95.91
N TRP A 721 -87.15 -97.82 -95.70
CA TRP A 721 -85.95 -98.23 -96.41
C TRP A 721 -85.58 -99.68 -96.07
N GLN A 722 -85.67 -100.10 -94.81
CA GLN A 722 -85.51 -101.51 -94.43
C GLN A 722 -86.57 -102.43 -95.08
N GLN A 723 -87.83 -101.98 -95.15
CA GLN A 723 -88.89 -102.70 -95.86
C GLN A 723 -88.66 -102.77 -97.38
N TYR A 724 -88.22 -101.66 -98.00
CA TYR A 724 -87.84 -101.61 -99.41
C TYR A 724 -86.67 -102.55 -99.69
N GLN A 725 -85.64 -102.56 -98.84
CA GLN A 725 -84.51 -103.50 -98.94
C GLN A 725 -84.98 -104.95 -98.87
N GLN A 726 -85.89 -105.27 -97.93
CA GLN A 726 -86.50 -106.59 -97.81
C GLN A 726 -87.34 -106.99 -99.03
N GLN A 727 -88.11 -106.06 -99.59
CA GLN A 727 -88.93 -106.33 -100.79
C GLN A 727 -88.08 -106.46 -102.06
N VAL A 728 -87.01 -105.67 -102.19
CA VAL A 728 -86.03 -105.81 -103.28
C VAL A 728 -85.33 -107.16 -103.20
N ASP A 729 -84.95 -107.62 -102.01
CA ASP A 729 -84.33 -108.94 -101.83
C ASP A 729 -85.33 -110.11 -102.06
N GLN A 730 -86.64 -109.89 -101.89
CA GLN A 730 -87.69 -110.87 -102.21
C GLN A 730 -88.10 -110.87 -103.70
N LEU A 731 -88.02 -109.73 -104.39
CA LEU A 731 -88.37 -109.59 -105.81
C LEU A 731 -87.22 -109.96 -106.75
N ARG A 732 -85.96 -109.79 -106.33
CA ARG A 732 -84.77 -110.13 -107.13
C ARG A 732 -84.77 -111.59 -107.65
N PRO A 733 -85.05 -112.63 -106.83
CA PRO A 733 -85.09 -114.00 -107.34
C PRO A 733 -86.29 -114.28 -108.27
N TRP A 734 -87.40 -113.56 -108.12
CA TRP A 734 -88.57 -113.71 -109.00
C TRP A 734 -88.37 -113.04 -110.36
N LEU A 735 -87.76 -111.84 -110.39
CA LEU A 735 -87.38 -111.14 -111.62
C LEU A 735 -86.37 -111.95 -112.45
N GLU A 736 -85.37 -112.56 -111.80
CA GLU A 736 -84.41 -113.44 -112.46
C GLU A 736 -85.08 -114.70 -113.07
N GLN A 737 -86.12 -115.26 -112.43
CA GLN A 737 -86.88 -116.40 -112.98
C GLN A 737 -87.85 -116.03 -114.11
N ALA A 738 -88.40 -114.81 -114.08
CA ALA A 738 -89.29 -114.31 -115.13
C ALA A 738 -88.50 -113.95 -116.41
N GLU A 739 -87.30 -113.37 -116.27
CA GLU A 739 -86.39 -113.11 -117.40
C GLU A 739 -85.90 -114.41 -118.08
N LEU A 740 -85.73 -115.50 -117.32
CA LEU A 740 -85.38 -116.82 -117.87
C LEU A 740 -86.52 -117.47 -118.69
N LYS A 741 -87.80 -117.18 -118.39
CA LYS A 741 -88.96 -117.74 -119.11
C LYS A 741 -89.33 -116.99 -120.41
N VAL A 742 -88.84 -115.77 -120.59
CA VAL A 742 -89.04 -114.97 -121.82
C VAL A 742 -87.98 -115.29 -122.89
N ASN A 743 -86.85 -115.91 -122.52
CA ASN A 743 -85.74 -116.23 -123.42
C ASN A 743 -85.73 -117.68 -123.98
N MET A 744 -86.75 -118.50 -123.73
CA MET A 744 -86.88 -119.89 -124.23
C MET A 744 -88.25 -120.16 -124.89
N GLY A 745 -88.63 -119.27 -125.79
CA GLY A 745 -89.67 -119.44 -126.81
C GLY A 745 -89.22 -118.80 -128.11
#